data_AF-A0A841BL61-F1
#
_entry.id   AF-A0A841BL61-F1
#
_cell.length_a   1.000
_cell.length_b   1.000
_cell.length_c   1.000
_cell.angle_alpha   90.00
_cell.angle_beta   90.00
_cell.angle_gamma   90.00
#
_symmetry.space_group_name_H-M   'P 1'
#
loop_
_entity.id
_entity.type
_entity.pdbx_description
1 polymer ?
#
loop_
_entity_poly.entity_id
_entity_poly.type
_entity_poly.pdbx_seq_one_letter_code
_entity_poly.pdbx_strand_id
1 'polypeptide(L)'
;MPGSTAHGSAGSATPRDGARWLRELIDDIRARPTAREGDLPLPTLLFRGQADDVAAVADALGDRHSRAPQASVAVDPAVGGQPRYQVFAEVLRLAAEKLSSTAPRGEARIRFPLLHHVLWLISMSPNPQGTALDTHVKQEVSSRRRALTNGHGKDSMRANIRAYVEGPIAAWVPIASLTSLVTFVAWDMAVGPALASAGLALVGVLGQMWVKSRSWAGARRYRWFSRQPYGWTEHERARDRPTDVDSFAIRVVTLRGAAAATSRSVTGYAARRRDEAPAANDTLELLLVNAFLEDLRQAYERRLWKIWRRVTWTRTIYPAVLLTGRCIPLAGRIEEVRGQTVAWDPLLLMALPTDEDSVTDTLAPADASISALTRPEELDALWQAWTDDLHRVRRVGSRRIVRIDVEAEHAEFLRNDGFTPRPVRGKPFLSRLWVAATAAVALLAAPTVYVLAVQFGSCVPEIKRVPSGECIGIGRDGFVLADRLRSVTDHIAANNAKIMGSNSPYVTVYHFGAFSAPASPGAADDLLADAHGELVGAALLQDSLIDVSKDGTIPQLVILPVNAGSEYAYADLAVDAMLAHMDDDNAIGVIGANESRESVRTAIQRLSGRVLPVLPTAATYDELAMVDGNYLPSVFPLAPPNSEMAKYTANWMVHGIPPTAGLPPEKYVLPAAKRVTVVTDSTKTDLYATDLGADVLAELRKLNPQINADEVNFAGAASVESVIGPVCRSRNRPEILYYAGRSSQFGAFQAAAAKSCAGIIVIASDAVTEYITDRKPALTDSRIEIFYTPLASAEVWQSVPVAHRTPFYTKFRELVDKLKVPAAQQPSPVYAAMAYDAADAMTQAAKNAFRVQRAGDPEAHIVDRAGVALALTKLGPINGASGLVDLHGDPDGHHARQRPVMLIRIATPAKPGDTPASDQQVVAQCGQLYTDQPTQPDCPEEQKPSGG
;
A
#
# COMPACT_ATOMS: atom_id res chain seq x y z
N MET A 1 15.92 40.67 5.13
CA MET A 1 16.00 42.10 4.75
C MET A 1 17.37 42.60 5.16
N PRO A 2 18.25 43.00 4.25
CA PRO A 2 19.38 43.85 4.59
C PRO A 2 18.93 45.31 4.56
N GLY A 3 19.35 46.07 5.57
CA GLY A 3 19.11 47.51 5.66
C GLY A 3 19.94 48.28 4.65
N SER A 4 19.32 49.28 4.04
CA SER A 4 19.99 50.34 3.31
C SER A 4 19.42 51.66 3.80
N THR A 5 20.17 52.31 4.68
CA THR A 5 19.97 53.72 5.06
C THR A 5 20.76 54.57 4.08
N ALA A 6 20.07 55.20 3.14
CA ALA A 6 20.60 56.29 2.34
C ALA A 6 19.81 57.56 2.69
N HIS A 7 20.42 58.43 3.50
CA HIS A 7 19.97 59.83 3.62
C HIS A 7 20.45 60.58 2.38
N GLY A 8 19.58 60.68 1.37
CA GLY A 8 19.72 61.61 0.25
C GLY A 8 19.14 62.97 0.64
N SER A 9 19.83 64.05 0.28
CA SER A 9 19.39 65.43 0.46
C SER A 9 18.02 65.66 -0.19
N ALA A 10 17.12 66.34 0.51
CA ALA A 10 15.80 66.75 0.02
C ALA A 10 15.94 67.71 -1.17
N GLY A 11 16.03 67.16 -2.38
CA GLY A 11 15.67 67.90 -3.59
C GLY A 11 14.18 68.18 -3.53
N SER A 12 13.77 69.42 -3.79
CA SER A 12 12.36 69.81 -3.86
C SER A 12 11.64 68.88 -4.83
N ALA A 13 10.80 67.98 -4.30
CA ALA A 13 9.99 67.09 -5.11
C ALA A 13 9.12 67.93 -6.04
N THR A 14 9.03 67.54 -7.31
CA THR A 14 8.19 68.26 -8.27
C THR A 14 6.73 67.81 -8.14
N PRO A 15 5.73 68.64 -8.54
CA PRO A 15 4.32 68.24 -8.55
C PRO A 15 4.04 66.93 -9.30
N ARG A 16 4.84 66.63 -10.33
CA ARG A 16 4.80 65.35 -11.07
C ARG A 16 5.21 64.15 -10.21
N ASP A 17 6.21 64.33 -9.35
CA ASP A 17 6.64 63.29 -8.41
C ASP A 17 5.59 63.10 -7.31
N GLY A 18 4.95 64.17 -6.86
CA GLY A 18 3.83 64.13 -5.91
C GLY A 18 2.61 63.35 -6.44
N ALA A 19 2.17 63.63 -7.67
CA ALA A 19 1.06 62.89 -8.29
C ALA A 19 1.38 61.41 -8.55
N ARG A 20 2.62 61.09 -8.95
CA ARG A 20 3.11 59.71 -9.08
C ARG A 20 3.06 59.00 -7.73
N TRP A 21 3.54 59.66 -6.70
CA TRP A 21 3.64 59.09 -5.35
C TRP A 21 2.25 58.86 -4.74
N LEU A 22 1.32 59.81 -4.87
CA LEU A 22 -0.08 59.65 -4.42
C LEU A 22 -0.74 58.40 -5.03
N ARG A 23 -0.47 58.15 -6.31
CA ARG A 23 -0.95 56.95 -7.00
C ARG A 23 -0.34 55.67 -6.42
N GLU A 24 0.98 55.62 -6.26
CA GLU A 24 1.67 54.45 -5.71
C GLU A 24 1.23 54.15 -4.28
N LEU A 25 1.00 55.21 -3.49
CA LEU A 25 0.40 55.10 -2.18
C LEU A 25 -0.96 54.41 -2.24
N ILE A 26 -1.89 54.87 -3.08
CA ILE A 26 -3.24 54.28 -3.14
C ILE A 26 -3.17 52.80 -3.52
N ASP A 27 -2.29 52.42 -4.46
CA ASP A 27 -2.08 51.02 -4.83
C ASP A 27 -1.51 50.19 -3.66
N ASP A 28 -0.55 50.74 -2.92
CA ASP A 28 0.08 50.08 -1.78
C ASP A 28 -0.88 49.97 -0.58
N ILE A 29 -1.72 50.98 -0.33
CA ILE A 29 -2.80 50.95 0.67
C ILE A 29 -3.81 49.85 0.35
N ARG A 30 -4.16 49.73 -0.93
CA ARG A 30 -5.14 48.73 -1.38
C ARG A 30 -4.55 47.34 -1.46
N ALA A 31 -3.22 47.20 -1.57
CA ALA A 31 -2.57 45.91 -1.54
C ALA A 31 -2.74 45.27 -0.16
N ARG A 32 -3.44 44.14 -0.11
CA ARG A 32 -3.72 43.47 1.15
C ARG A 32 -2.43 42.80 1.68
N PRO A 33 -2.06 43.03 2.96
CA PRO A 33 -0.90 42.38 3.57
C PRO A 33 -1.00 40.86 3.61
N THR A 34 0.13 40.17 3.82
CA THR A 34 0.14 38.72 4.04
C THR A 34 -0.53 38.35 5.36
N ALA A 35 -0.92 37.08 5.54
CA ALA A 35 -1.53 36.65 6.79
C ALA A 35 -0.59 36.78 8.01
N ARG A 36 0.73 36.80 7.77
CA ARG A 36 1.75 37.03 8.81
C ARG A 36 1.85 38.50 9.19
N GLU A 37 1.72 39.40 8.21
CA GLU A 37 1.69 40.85 8.44
C GLU A 37 0.40 41.30 9.17
N GLY A 38 -0.71 40.59 8.95
CA GLY A 38 -2.01 40.91 9.57
C GLY A 38 -2.80 41.93 8.75
N ASP A 39 -4.12 41.91 8.87
CA ASP A 39 -4.96 42.89 8.19
C ASP A 39 -4.91 44.24 8.94
N LEU A 40 -4.78 45.34 8.20
CA LEU A 40 -4.65 46.70 8.75
C LEU A 40 -5.93 47.51 8.49
N PRO A 41 -6.38 48.34 9.45
CA PRO A 41 -7.45 49.30 9.22
C PRO A 41 -6.98 50.37 8.23
N LEU A 42 -7.86 50.79 7.31
CA LEU A 42 -7.50 51.75 6.26
C LEU A 42 -7.92 53.17 6.61
N PRO A 43 -7.18 54.20 6.14
CA PRO A 43 -7.50 55.60 6.42
C PRO A 43 -8.67 56.08 5.56
N THR A 44 -9.19 57.26 5.90
CA THR A 44 -10.02 58.07 5.01
C THR A 44 -9.17 59.17 4.38
N LEU A 45 -9.09 59.19 3.06
CA LEU A 45 -8.37 60.20 2.29
C LEU A 45 -9.35 61.33 1.93
N LEU A 46 -9.05 62.54 2.40
CA LEU A 46 -9.83 63.74 2.11
C LEU A 46 -9.03 64.63 1.17
N PHE A 47 -9.48 64.75 -0.08
CA PHE A 47 -8.82 65.59 -1.08
C PHE A 47 -9.32 67.03 -0.99
N ARG A 48 -8.42 68.00 -1.14
CA ARG A 48 -8.69 69.44 -1.19
C ARG A 48 -8.13 69.99 -2.50
N GLY A 49 -8.78 70.99 -3.10
CA GLY A 49 -8.36 71.59 -4.37
C GLY A 49 -9.50 72.32 -5.06
N GLN A 50 -9.25 72.94 -6.21
CA GLN A 50 -10.34 73.49 -7.02
C GLN A 50 -11.28 72.38 -7.50
N ALA A 51 -12.58 72.68 -7.65
CA ALA A 51 -13.59 71.67 -7.98
C ALA A 51 -13.26 70.88 -9.26
N ASP A 52 -12.70 71.52 -10.27
CA ASP A 52 -12.30 70.90 -11.53
C ASP A 52 -11.09 69.96 -11.38
N ASP A 53 -10.14 70.31 -10.50
CA ASP A 53 -8.94 69.52 -10.21
C ASP A 53 -9.30 68.27 -9.39
N VAL A 54 -10.18 68.45 -8.41
CA VAL A 54 -10.71 67.39 -7.57
C VAL A 54 -11.56 66.42 -8.41
N ALA A 55 -12.42 66.93 -9.30
CA ALA A 55 -13.21 66.11 -10.23
C ALA A 55 -12.31 65.31 -11.19
N ALA A 56 -11.25 65.93 -11.69
CA ALA A 56 -10.27 65.28 -12.55
C ALA A 56 -9.50 64.14 -11.85
N VAL A 57 -9.12 64.32 -10.59
CA VAL A 57 -8.51 63.25 -9.78
C VAL A 57 -9.52 62.14 -9.50
N ALA A 58 -10.78 62.47 -9.25
CA ALA A 58 -11.84 61.47 -9.10
C ALA A 58 -12.02 60.60 -10.35
N ASP A 59 -12.06 61.20 -11.54
CA ASP A 59 -12.19 60.47 -12.80
C ASP A 59 -10.96 59.59 -13.07
N ALA A 60 -9.76 60.14 -12.85
CA ALA A 60 -8.51 59.40 -13.04
C ALA A 60 -8.36 58.19 -12.07
N LEU A 61 -8.90 58.30 -10.86
CA LEU A 61 -8.96 57.19 -9.90
C LEU A 61 -10.08 56.19 -10.24
N GLY A 62 -11.20 56.66 -10.80
CA GLY A 62 -12.39 55.87 -11.14
C GLY A 62 -12.17 54.90 -12.32
N ASP A 63 -11.52 55.33 -13.40
CA ASP A 63 -11.38 54.52 -14.62
C ASP A 63 -10.33 53.40 -14.51
N ARG A 64 -9.42 53.49 -13.54
CA ARG A 64 -8.14 52.75 -13.56
C ARG A 64 -8.21 51.32 -13.00
N HIS A 65 -9.16 51.00 -12.11
CA HIS A 65 -9.21 49.70 -11.44
C HIS A 65 -10.43 48.84 -11.81
N SER A 66 -10.71 48.71 -13.11
CA SER A 66 -11.78 47.84 -13.65
C SER A 66 -11.73 46.37 -13.17
N ARG A 67 -10.59 45.92 -12.62
CA ARG A 67 -10.39 44.55 -12.11
C ARG A 67 -10.36 44.42 -10.59
N ALA A 68 -10.38 45.52 -9.83
CA ALA A 68 -10.42 45.50 -8.37
C ALA A 68 -11.77 46.01 -7.85
N PRO A 69 -12.21 45.61 -6.64
CA PRO A 69 -13.46 46.11 -6.07
C PRO A 69 -13.36 47.62 -5.82
N GLN A 70 -14.13 48.41 -6.57
CA GLN A 70 -14.20 49.85 -6.39
C GLN A 70 -15.59 50.39 -6.69
N ALA A 71 -15.97 51.48 -6.04
CA ALA A 71 -17.19 52.21 -6.36
C ALA A 71 -16.95 53.71 -6.33
N SER A 72 -17.19 54.38 -7.46
CA SER A 72 -17.37 55.83 -7.52
C SER A 72 -18.86 56.13 -7.44
N VAL A 73 -19.29 56.92 -6.46
CA VAL A 73 -20.71 57.24 -6.26
C VAL A 73 -20.89 58.76 -6.21
N ALA A 74 -21.51 59.29 -7.26
CA ALA A 74 -22.06 60.62 -7.33
C ALA A 74 -23.59 60.49 -7.43
N VAL A 75 -24.33 61.17 -6.57
CA VAL A 75 -25.80 61.21 -6.63
C VAL A 75 -26.23 62.62 -6.98
N ASP A 76 -26.94 62.75 -8.11
CA ASP A 76 -27.42 64.02 -8.65
C ASP A 76 -28.61 64.56 -7.81
N PRO A 77 -28.66 65.87 -7.48
CA PRO A 77 -29.59 66.41 -6.50
C PRO A 77 -30.97 66.69 -7.12
N ALA A 78 -31.82 65.68 -7.26
CA ALA A 78 -33.16 65.87 -7.84
C ALA A 78 -34.34 65.65 -6.88
N VAL A 79 -34.16 65.45 -5.57
CA VAL A 79 -35.32 65.35 -4.66
C VAL A 79 -35.12 66.15 -3.37
N GLY A 80 -35.45 67.43 -3.41
CA GLY A 80 -35.65 68.23 -2.19
C GLY A 80 -36.79 67.63 -1.36
N GLY A 81 -36.53 67.31 -0.09
CA GLY A 81 -37.54 66.85 0.87
C GLY A 81 -37.49 65.37 1.27
N GLN A 82 -36.51 64.59 0.81
CA GLN A 82 -36.30 63.22 1.33
C GLN A 82 -35.52 63.24 2.65
N PRO A 83 -35.85 62.34 3.62
CA PRO A 83 -35.03 62.12 4.80
C PRO A 83 -33.61 61.66 4.44
N ARG A 84 -32.60 62.16 5.17
CA ARG A 84 -31.17 61.91 4.89
C ARG A 84 -30.79 60.41 4.81
N TYR A 85 -31.40 59.54 5.62
CA TYR A 85 -31.13 58.10 5.56
C TYR A 85 -31.47 57.48 4.19
N GLN A 86 -32.41 58.04 3.43
CA GLN A 86 -32.76 57.54 2.08
C GLN A 86 -31.64 57.81 1.08
N VAL A 87 -30.99 58.98 1.20
CA VAL A 87 -29.81 59.32 0.40
C VAL A 87 -28.67 58.35 0.74
N PHE A 88 -28.44 58.07 2.02
CA PHE A 88 -27.40 57.10 2.43
C PHE A 88 -27.73 55.67 1.98
N ALA A 89 -28.99 55.27 2.07
CA ALA A 89 -29.45 53.96 1.60
C ALA A 89 -29.14 53.78 0.11
N GLU A 90 -29.40 54.79 -0.71
CA GLU A 90 -29.14 54.75 -2.15
C GLU A 90 -27.64 54.76 -2.46
N VAL A 91 -26.87 55.63 -1.82
CA VAL A 91 -25.41 55.70 -2.00
C VAL A 91 -24.75 54.37 -1.62
N LEU A 92 -25.12 53.79 -0.48
CA LEU A 92 -24.59 52.50 -0.02
C LEU A 92 -25.05 51.33 -0.90
N ARG A 93 -26.28 51.38 -1.43
CA ARG A 93 -26.78 50.39 -2.41
C ARG A 93 -25.94 50.41 -3.68
N LEU A 94 -25.71 51.58 -4.25
CA LEU A 94 -24.88 51.77 -5.44
C LEU A 94 -23.42 51.37 -5.18
N ALA A 95 -22.87 51.72 -4.02
CA ALA A 95 -21.53 51.30 -3.61
C ALA A 95 -21.42 49.78 -3.52
N ALA A 96 -22.36 49.12 -2.84
CA ALA A 96 -22.40 47.66 -2.72
C ALA A 96 -22.55 46.95 -4.07
N GLU A 97 -23.38 47.48 -4.97
CA GLU A 97 -23.58 46.96 -6.31
C GLU A 97 -22.29 47.03 -7.14
N LYS A 98 -21.63 48.20 -7.17
CA LYS A 98 -20.35 48.40 -7.87
C LYS A 98 -19.22 47.57 -7.26
N LEU A 99 -19.10 47.50 -5.94
CA LEU A 99 -18.11 46.65 -5.26
C LEU A 99 -18.34 45.15 -5.50
N SER A 100 -19.58 44.75 -5.78
CA SER A 100 -19.92 43.34 -6.08
C SER A 100 -19.73 42.98 -7.55
N SER A 101 -19.73 43.95 -8.46
CA SER A 101 -19.66 43.72 -9.91
C SER A 101 -18.24 43.38 -10.38
N THR A 102 -17.22 43.91 -9.70
CA THR A 102 -15.81 43.67 -10.02
C THR A 102 -15.13 42.74 -9.00
N ALA A 103 -14.29 41.83 -9.50
CA ALA A 103 -13.43 40.99 -8.66
C ALA A 103 -12.16 40.59 -9.45
N PRO A 104 -10.98 40.57 -8.81
CA PRO A 104 -9.76 40.09 -9.46
C PRO A 104 -9.91 38.63 -9.93
N ARG A 105 -9.16 38.24 -10.96
CA ARG A 105 -9.30 36.92 -11.60
C ARG A 105 -9.08 35.79 -10.58
N GLY A 106 -10.12 34.99 -10.34
CA GLY A 106 -10.11 33.90 -9.38
C GLY A 106 -10.18 34.34 -7.91
N GLU A 107 -10.69 35.53 -7.63
CA GLU A 107 -11.30 35.90 -6.35
C GLU A 107 -12.83 35.83 -6.46
N ALA A 108 -13.52 35.54 -5.35
CA ALA A 108 -14.98 35.60 -5.34
C ALA A 108 -15.47 37.06 -5.21
N ARG A 109 -16.59 37.37 -5.86
CA ARG A 109 -17.29 38.67 -5.71
C ARG A 109 -17.65 38.96 -4.25
N ILE A 110 -17.58 40.22 -3.85
CA ILE A 110 -18.06 40.68 -2.54
C ILE A 110 -19.59 40.54 -2.52
N ARG A 111 -20.17 40.30 -1.34
CA ARG A 111 -21.63 40.22 -1.16
C ARG A 111 -22.01 41.06 0.05
N PHE A 112 -23.18 41.69 -0.01
CA PHE A 112 -23.67 42.60 1.03
C PHE A 112 -25.03 42.15 1.64
N PRO A 113 -25.10 40.92 2.19
CA PRO A 113 -26.37 40.37 2.68
C PRO A 113 -26.98 41.15 3.85
N LEU A 114 -26.18 41.75 4.74
CA LEU A 114 -26.70 42.52 5.88
C LEU A 114 -27.27 43.86 5.41
N LEU A 115 -26.52 44.59 4.59
CA LEU A 115 -26.99 45.85 4.01
C LEU A 115 -28.27 45.65 3.20
N HIS A 116 -28.32 44.65 2.31
CA HIS A 116 -29.53 44.36 1.53
C HIS A 116 -30.73 43.98 2.40
N HIS A 117 -30.50 43.41 3.59
CA HIS A 117 -31.58 43.11 4.52
C HIS A 117 -32.11 44.38 5.20
N VAL A 118 -31.23 45.27 5.66
CA VAL A 118 -31.61 46.57 6.23
C VAL A 118 -32.33 47.43 5.19
N LEU A 119 -31.82 47.51 3.96
CA LEU A 119 -32.47 48.22 2.85
C LEU A 119 -33.87 47.70 2.55
N TRP A 120 -34.06 46.38 2.61
CA TRP A 120 -35.39 45.77 2.44
C TRP A 120 -36.34 46.10 3.61
N LEU A 121 -35.86 46.07 4.84
CA LEU A 121 -36.68 46.47 6.00
C LEU A 121 -37.10 47.94 5.89
N ILE A 122 -36.20 48.79 5.40
CA ILE A 122 -36.47 50.20 5.15
C ILE A 122 -37.43 50.39 3.97
N SER A 123 -37.45 49.51 2.97
CA SER A 123 -38.39 49.62 1.84
C SER A 123 -39.78 49.08 2.15
N MET A 124 -39.93 48.23 3.18
CA MET A 124 -41.19 47.60 3.58
C MET A 124 -42.30 48.62 3.88
N SER A 125 -43.37 48.61 3.07
CA SER A 125 -44.49 49.55 3.22
C SER A 125 -45.24 49.29 4.53
N PRO A 126 -45.57 50.31 5.34
CA PRO A 126 -46.49 50.12 6.44
C PRO A 126 -47.84 49.68 5.87
N ASN A 127 -48.37 48.61 6.46
CA ASN A 127 -49.51 47.82 6.02
C ASN A 127 -50.70 48.63 5.42
N PRO A 128 -51.15 48.30 4.19
CA PRO A 128 -52.33 48.91 3.58
C PRO A 128 -53.69 48.40 4.11
N GLN A 129 -53.74 47.34 4.94
CA GLN A 129 -54.98 46.62 5.30
C GLN A 129 -55.40 46.69 6.78
N GLY A 130 -54.77 47.51 7.62
CA GLY A 130 -55.21 47.73 9.01
C GLY A 130 -54.90 46.61 10.02
N THR A 131 -54.18 45.55 9.64
CA THR A 131 -53.62 44.56 10.60
C THR A 131 -52.49 45.16 11.44
N ALA A 132 -52.32 44.65 12.66
CA ALA A 132 -51.29 45.11 13.59
C ALA A 132 -49.88 44.98 12.98
N LEU A 133 -49.06 46.03 13.11
CA LEU A 133 -47.72 46.13 12.52
C LEU A 133 -46.84 44.90 12.82
N ASP A 134 -46.90 44.39 14.05
CA ASP A 134 -46.18 43.20 14.50
C ASP A 134 -46.51 41.96 13.63
N THR A 135 -47.80 41.71 13.39
CA THR A 135 -48.25 40.56 12.60
C THR A 135 -47.81 40.70 11.14
N HIS A 136 -47.91 41.90 10.56
CA HIS A 136 -47.50 42.15 9.19
C HIS A 136 -45.98 41.95 8.99
N VAL A 137 -45.16 42.53 9.87
CA VAL A 137 -43.70 42.39 9.79
C VAL A 137 -43.27 40.93 10.00
N LYS A 138 -43.85 40.22 10.98
CA LYS A 138 -43.59 38.79 11.19
C LYS A 138 -43.95 37.94 9.96
N GLN A 139 -45.10 38.22 9.32
CA GLN A 139 -45.49 37.53 8.10
C GLN A 139 -44.49 37.77 6.95
N GLU A 140 -44.08 39.02 6.72
CA GLU A 140 -43.09 39.37 5.67
C GLU A 140 -41.68 38.83 5.94
N VAL A 141 -41.21 38.85 7.20
CA VAL A 141 -39.94 38.23 7.57
C VAL A 141 -40.01 36.71 7.38
N SER A 142 -41.12 36.08 7.75
CA SER A 142 -41.34 34.64 7.53
C SER A 142 -41.45 34.28 6.04
N SER A 143 -42.08 35.12 5.22
CA SER A 143 -42.26 34.92 3.78
C SER A 143 -40.91 35.01 3.08
N ARG A 144 -40.11 36.03 3.41
CA ARG A 144 -38.75 36.19 2.88
C ARG A 144 -37.81 35.09 3.33
N ARG A 145 -37.92 34.63 4.59
CA ARG A 145 -37.16 33.47 5.08
C ARG A 145 -37.50 32.21 4.29
N ARG A 146 -38.80 31.98 4.01
CA ARG A 146 -39.29 30.89 3.16
C ARG A 146 -38.85 31.03 1.71
N ALA A 147 -38.88 32.24 1.13
CA ALA A 147 -38.42 32.49 -0.24
C ALA A 147 -36.90 32.26 -0.38
N LEU A 148 -36.11 32.67 0.60
CA LEU A 148 -34.66 32.41 0.62
C LEU A 148 -34.31 30.93 0.82
N THR A 149 -35.19 30.15 1.47
CA THR A 149 -35.00 28.70 1.66
C THR A 149 -35.57 27.85 0.53
N ASN A 150 -36.68 28.27 -0.09
CA ASN A 150 -37.37 27.52 -1.14
C ASN A 150 -36.99 27.97 -2.57
N GLY A 151 -36.54 29.21 -2.76
CA GLY A 151 -36.17 29.77 -4.07
C GLY A 151 -34.81 29.32 -4.62
N HIS A 152 -34.21 28.27 -4.06
CA HIS A 152 -32.96 27.70 -4.58
C HIS A 152 -33.24 26.80 -5.79
N GLY A 153 -33.50 27.41 -6.95
CA GLY A 153 -33.49 26.72 -8.24
C GLY A 153 -32.13 26.08 -8.54
N LYS A 154 -32.11 25.08 -9.44
CA LYS A 154 -30.93 24.28 -9.84
C LYS A 154 -29.66 25.09 -10.14
N ASP A 155 -29.78 26.36 -10.53
CA ASP A 155 -28.64 27.24 -10.83
C ASP A 155 -27.93 27.78 -9.58
N SER A 156 -28.62 28.00 -8.46
CA SER A 156 -27.96 28.42 -7.21
C SER A 156 -27.27 27.25 -6.52
N MET A 157 -27.78 26.03 -6.71
CA MET A 157 -27.15 24.80 -6.22
C MET A 157 -25.80 24.57 -6.91
N ARG A 158 -25.68 24.78 -8.23
CA ARG A 158 -24.39 24.71 -8.95
C ARG A 158 -23.41 25.80 -8.51
N ALA A 159 -23.89 27.03 -8.28
CA ALA A 159 -23.06 28.14 -7.79
C ALA A 159 -22.56 27.89 -6.35
N ASN A 160 -23.41 27.33 -5.48
CA ASN A 160 -23.02 26.93 -4.12
C ASN A 160 -22.12 25.70 -4.12
N ILE A 161 -22.36 24.69 -4.97
CA ILE A 161 -21.49 23.52 -5.14
C ILE A 161 -20.12 23.96 -5.64
N ARG A 162 -20.01 24.88 -6.61
CA ARG A 162 -18.72 25.41 -7.06
C ARG A 162 -17.96 26.09 -5.90
N ALA A 163 -18.65 26.92 -5.11
CA ALA A 163 -18.06 27.53 -3.91
C ALA A 163 -17.70 26.51 -2.80
N TYR A 164 -18.35 25.34 -2.77
CA TYR A 164 -18.12 24.28 -1.79
C TYR A 164 -17.03 23.28 -2.24
N VAL A 165 -16.92 23.01 -3.54
CA VAL A 165 -15.85 22.23 -4.16
C VAL A 165 -14.52 22.98 -4.06
N GLU A 166 -14.56 24.32 -4.13
CA GLU A 166 -13.37 25.16 -3.98
C GLU A 166 -12.84 25.27 -2.53
N GLY A 167 -13.59 24.83 -1.50
CA GLY A 167 -13.21 24.97 -0.09
C GLY A 167 -13.07 23.63 0.67
N PRO A 168 -14.15 23.08 1.26
CA PRO A 168 -14.07 21.96 2.20
C PRO A 168 -13.65 20.59 1.64
N ILE A 169 -13.96 20.24 0.39
CA ILE A 169 -13.69 18.87 -0.12
C ILE A 169 -12.18 18.56 -0.11
N ALA A 170 -11.34 19.53 -0.48
CA ALA A 170 -9.90 19.33 -0.64
C ALA A 170 -9.14 18.97 0.65
N ALA A 171 -9.69 19.28 1.84
CA ALA A 171 -9.01 18.98 3.10
C ALA A 171 -9.71 17.90 3.94
N TRP A 172 -10.85 17.35 3.50
CA TRP A 172 -11.45 16.15 4.09
C TRP A 172 -10.99 14.85 3.42
N VAL A 173 -10.56 14.91 2.16
CA VAL A 173 -9.92 13.75 1.48
C VAL A 173 -8.75 13.18 2.29
N PRO A 174 -7.80 13.98 2.82
CA PRO A 174 -6.71 13.46 3.65
C PRO A 174 -7.18 12.80 4.96
N ILE A 175 -8.24 13.33 5.60
CA ILE A 175 -8.76 12.80 6.87
C ILE A 175 -9.47 11.46 6.64
N ALA A 176 -10.24 11.34 5.55
CA ALA A 176 -10.86 10.09 5.14
C ALA A 176 -9.81 9.04 4.74
N SER A 177 -8.74 9.46 4.04
CA SER A 177 -7.62 8.58 3.70
C SER A 177 -6.88 8.08 4.96
N LEU A 178 -6.55 8.97 5.90
CA LEU A 178 -5.88 8.61 7.17
C LEU A 178 -6.72 7.66 8.03
N THR A 179 -8.03 7.89 8.12
CA THR A 179 -8.92 6.99 8.87
C THR A 179 -9.05 5.63 8.19
N SER A 180 -9.10 5.56 6.85
CA SER A 180 -9.10 4.27 6.14
C SER A 180 -7.82 3.46 6.39
N LEU A 181 -6.67 4.14 6.49
CA LEU A 181 -5.36 3.51 6.67
C LEU A 181 -5.20 2.91 8.08
N VAL A 182 -5.71 3.59 9.11
CA VAL A 182 -5.72 3.10 10.50
C VAL A 182 -6.68 1.92 10.68
N THR A 183 -7.83 1.92 10.00
CA THR A 183 -8.76 0.79 10.06
C THR A 183 -8.30 -0.43 9.27
N PHE A 184 -7.50 -0.26 8.21
CA PHE A 184 -7.01 -1.38 7.39
C PHE A 184 -5.88 -2.17 8.07
N VAL A 185 -5.01 -1.51 8.83
CA VAL A 185 -3.91 -2.17 9.55
C VAL A 185 -4.41 -3.03 10.72
N ALA A 186 -5.63 -2.76 11.22
CA ALA A 186 -6.14 -3.43 12.41
C ALA A 186 -7.02 -4.66 12.12
N TRP A 187 -7.51 -4.88 10.90
CA TRP A 187 -8.52 -5.90 10.60
C TRP A 187 -8.14 -6.70 9.35
N ASP A 188 -7.64 -7.92 9.57
CA ASP A 188 -6.93 -8.76 8.60
C ASP A 188 -7.85 -9.56 7.64
N MET A 189 -9.11 -9.16 7.44
CA MET A 189 -10.06 -9.96 6.64
C MET A 189 -11.02 -9.10 5.79
N ALA A 190 -10.99 -9.40 4.48
CA ALA A 190 -11.97 -9.10 3.43
C ALA A 190 -12.15 -7.64 2.97
N VAL A 191 -12.53 -7.47 1.70
CA VAL A 191 -12.78 -6.23 0.94
C VAL A 191 -13.88 -5.32 1.55
N GLY A 192 -14.63 -5.80 2.54
CA GLY A 192 -15.77 -5.10 3.17
C GLY A 192 -15.45 -3.75 3.84
N PRO A 193 -14.36 -3.59 4.62
CA PRO A 193 -14.04 -2.35 5.33
C PRO A 193 -13.67 -1.20 4.38
N ALA A 194 -13.08 -1.48 3.21
CA ALA A 194 -12.77 -0.47 2.19
C ALA A 194 -14.03 0.20 1.65
N LEU A 195 -15.06 -0.60 1.37
CA LEU A 195 -16.35 -0.10 0.88
C LEU A 195 -17.14 0.61 1.98
N ALA A 196 -17.08 0.12 3.22
CA ALA A 196 -17.74 0.74 4.36
C ALA A 196 -17.13 2.11 4.72
N SER A 197 -15.80 2.23 4.68
CA SER A 197 -15.09 3.50 4.93
C SER A 197 -15.31 4.51 3.80
N ALA A 198 -15.34 4.08 2.53
CA ALA A 198 -15.75 4.94 1.41
C ALA A 198 -17.21 5.42 1.55
N GLY A 199 -18.12 4.54 1.97
CA GLY A 199 -19.52 4.86 2.24
C GLY A 199 -19.68 5.88 3.38
N LEU A 200 -18.99 5.67 4.51
CA LEU A 200 -19.00 6.59 5.66
C LEU A 200 -18.40 7.95 5.32
N ALA A 201 -17.34 8.00 4.51
CA ALA A 201 -16.78 9.26 4.03
C ALA A 201 -17.77 10.03 3.14
N LEU A 202 -18.47 9.33 2.24
CA LEU A 202 -19.49 9.92 1.38
C LEU A 202 -20.68 10.44 2.21
N VAL A 203 -21.15 9.67 3.18
CA VAL A 203 -22.24 10.04 4.10
C VAL A 203 -21.83 11.23 4.99
N GLY A 204 -20.59 11.28 5.47
CA GLY A 204 -20.06 12.41 6.23
C GLY A 204 -19.99 13.70 5.40
N VAL A 205 -19.57 13.60 4.14
CA VAL A 205 -19.54 14.74 3.19
C VAL A 205 -20.95 15.22 2.86
N LEU A 206 -21.88 14.31 2.53
CA LEU A 206 -23.27 14.65 2.21
C LEU A 206 -24.03 15.17 3.44
N GLY A 207 -23.82 14.58 4.60
CA GLY A 207 -24.41 15.00 5.87
C GLY A 207 -23.96 16.42 6.26
N GLN A 208 -22.68 16.76 6.10
CA GLN A 208 -22.23 18.14 6.34
C GLN A 208 -22.66 19.12 5.25
N MET A 209 -22.76 18.73 3.98
CA MET A 209 -23.37 19.56 2.94
C MET A 209 -24.81 19.92 3.32
N TRP A 210 -25.56 18.97 3.87
CA TRP A 210 -26.94 19.18 4.33
C TRP A 210 -27.01 20.08 5.57
N VAL A 211 -26.17 19.84 6.58
CA VAL A 211 -26.13 20.63 7.84
C VAL A 211 -25.62 22.06 7.63
N LYS A 212 -24.60 22.28 6.80
CA LYS A 212 -24.00 23.63 6.59
C LYS A 212 -24.70 24.48 5.54
N SER A 213 -25.40 23.87 4.58
CA SER A 213 -26.20 24.63 3.59
C SER A 213 -27.49 25.19 4.19
N ARG A 214 -28.07 24.56 5.23
CA ARG A 214 -29.46 24.83 5.63
C ARG A 214 -29.66 25.69 6.89
N SER A 215 -28.72 25.77 7.85
CA SER A 215 -29.02 26.48 9.13
C SER A 215 -27.89 27.32 9.76
N TRP A 216 -26.62 26.94 9.64
CA TRP A 216 -25.56 27.59 10.44
C TRP A 216 -25.15 28.99 9.96
N ALA A 217 -25.11 29.21 8.63
CA ALA A 217 -24.82 30.53 8.06
C ALA A 217 -25.96 31.52 8.30
N GLY A 218 -27.21 31.05 8.34
CA GLY A 218 -28.38 31.85 8.71
C GLY A 218 -28.32 32.28 10.17
N ALA A 219 -28.18 31.35 11.10
CA ALA A 219 -28.16 31.63 12.54
C ALA A 219 -27.10 32.67 12.96
N ARG A 220 -25.90 32.63 12.35
CA ARG A 220 -24.84 33.60 12.64
C ARG A 220 -25.10 34.99 12.05
N ARG A 221 -25.68 35.09 10.84
CA ARG A 221 -26.11 36.37 10.24
C ARG A 221 -27.22 37.01 11.07
N TYR A 222 -28.17 36.20 11.56
CA TYR A 222 -29.25 36.69 12.41
C TYR A 222 -28.77 37.18 13.78
N ARG A 223 -27.68 36.60 14.31
CA ARG A 223 -27.04 37.08 15.54
C ARG A 223 -26.41 38.47 15.42
N TRP A 224 -26.10 38.95 14.21
CA TRP A 224 -25.63 40.32 14.03
C TRP A 224 -26.77 41.31 14.32
N PHE A 225 -27.97 41.08 13.77
CA PHE A 225 -29.13 41.96 13.98
C PHE A 225 -29.52 42.08 15.47
N SER A 226 -29.45 40.97 16.23
CA SER A 226 -29.76 40.98 17.67
C SER A 226 -28.67 41.66 18.54
N ARG A 227 -27.55 42.08 17.94
CA ARG A 227 -26.39 42.67 18.64
C ARG A 227 -26.10 44.11 18.20
N GLN A 228 -27.00 44.72 17.45
CA GLN A 228 -26.79 46.08 16.95
C GLN A 228 -26.84 47.11 18.07
N PRO A 229 -25.82 47.97 18.20
CA PRO A 229 -25.83 49.06 19.19
C PRO A 229 -26.82 50.17 18.79
N TYR A 230 -27.16 50.23 17.50
CA TYR A 230 -28.09 51.19 16.91
C TYR A 230 -29.52 50.64 16.91
N GLY A 231 -30.49 51.49 17.21
CA GLY A 231 -31.91 51.13 17.20
C GLY A 231 -32.59 51.16 18.57
N TRP A 232 -31.83 51.26 19.67
CA TRP A 232 -32.33 51.05 21.04
C TRP A 232 -31.96 52.20 21.97
N THR A 233 -32.94 52.71 22.72
CA THR A 233 -32.69 53.68 23.79
C THR A 233 -31.91 53.03 24.93
N GLU A 234 -31.24 53.84 25.75
CA GLU A 234 -30.43 53.36 26.87
C GLU A 234 -31.27 52.60 27.91
N HIS A 235 -32.52 53.04 28.13
CA HIS A 235 -33.51 52.34 28.96
C HIS A 235 -33.95 50.99 28.36
N GLU A 236 -34.14 50.91 27.04
CA GLU A 236 -34.52 49.66 26.36
C GLU A 236 -33.38 48.64 26.35
N ARG A 237 -32.12 49.09 26.23
CA ARG A 237 -30.93 48.21 26.31
C ARG A 237 -30.81 47.47 27.64
N ALA A 238 -31.38 48.00 28.71
CA ALA A 238 -31.33 47.45 30.06
C ALA A 238 -32.46 46.46 30.38
N ARG A 239 -33.63 46.57 29.71
CA ARG A 239 -34.81 45.73 30.03
C ARG A 239 -35.23 44.75 28.92
N ASP A 240 -35.03 45.09 27.64
CA ASP A 240 -35.50 44.29 26.50
C ASP A 240 -34.43 44.27 25.40
N ARG A 241 -33.38 43.44 25.57
CA ARG A 241 -32.52 43.11 24.42
C ARG A 241 -33.32 42.22 23.47
N PRO A 242 -33.49 42.58 22.19
CA PRO A 242 -34.18 41.74 21.23
C PRO A 242 -33.49 40.37 21.17
N THR A 243 -34.22 39.30 21.49
CA THR A 243 -33.73 37.93 21.37
C THR A 243 -33.84 37.41 19.93
N ASP A 244 -34.60 38.09 19.07
CA ASP A 244 -34.89 37.67 17.70
C ASP A 244 -34.86 38.80 16.67
N VAL A 245 -34.94 38.40 15.40
CA VAL A 245 -34.83 39.26 14.21
C VAL A 245 -36.14 40.00 13.95
N ASP A 246 -37.27 39.45 14.41
CA ASP A 246 -38.60 40.01 14.18
C ASP A 246 -38.75 41.31 14.98
N SER A 247 -38.30 41.30 16.23
CA SER A 247 -38.27 42.48 17.10
C SER A 247 -37.39 43.61 16.51
N PHE A 248 -36.24 43.24 15.95
CA PHE A 248 -35.37 44.17 15.23
C PHE A 248 -36.05 44.74 13.97
N ALA A 249 -36.71 43.90 13.17
CA ALA A 249 -37.42 44.31 11.96
C ALA A 249 -38.55 45.30 12.26
N ILE A 250 -39.36 45.02 13.28
CA ILE A 250 -40.44 45.90 13.73
C ILE A 250 -39.89 47.27 14.14
N ARG A 251 -38.76 47.28 14.84
CA ARG A 251 -38.11 48.53 15.27
C ARG A 251 -37.62 49.35 14.08
N VAL A 252 -36.97 48.74 13.10
CA VAL A 252 -36.50 49.44 11.88
C VAL A 252 -37.67 50.06 11.11
N VAL A 253 -38.78 49.32 10.94
CA VAL A 253 -39.99 49.83 10.28
C VAL A 253 -40.64 50.97 11.07
N THR A 254 -40.61 50.89 12.41
CA THR A 254 -41.12 51.95 13.30
C THR A 254 -40.27 53.23 13.20
N LEU A 255 -38.94 53.09 13.23
CA LEU A 255 -38.00 54.21 13.05
C LEU A 255 -38.18 54.87 11.68
N ARG A 256 -38.38 54.10 10.62
CA ARG A 256 -38.71 54.64 9.28
C ARG A 256 -39.99 55.48 9.31
N GLY A 257 -41.03 54.98 9.99
CA GLY A 257 -42.30 55.71 10.13
C GLY A 257 -42.14 57.03 10.88
N ALA A 258 -41.34 57.06 11.95
CA ALA A 258 -41.01 58.28 12.68
C ALA A 258 -40.20 59.27 11.83
N ALA A 259 -39.18 58.78 11.13
CA ALA A 259 -38.33 59.55 10.23
C ALA A 259 -39.10 60.21 9.05
N ALA A 260 -40.16 59.54 8.56
CA ALA A 260 -40.99 60.03 7.46
C ALA A 260 -42.12 61.01 7.88
N ALA A 261 -42.36 61.18 9.18
CA ALA A 261 -43.45 62.03 9.71
C ALA A 261 -43.24 63.54 9.47
N THR A 262 -42.11 63.93 8.87
CA THR A 262 -41.71 65.31 8.58
C THR A 262 -42.40 65.96 7.38
N SER A 263 -43.17 65.23 6.54
CA SER A 263 -43.65 65.80 5.27
C SER A 263 -45.15 66.15 5.17
N ARG A 264 -46.10 65.50 5.85
CA ARG A 264 -47.55 65.71 5.55
C ARG A 264 -48.47 65.17 6.66
N SER A 265 -48.93 65.98 7.62
CA SER A 265 -50.15 65.74 8.45
C SER A 265 -50.34 66.82 9.55
N VAL A 266 -51.62 67.18 9.83
CA VAL A 266 -52.09 68.35 10.62
C VAL A 266 -52.79 67.95 11.96
N THR A 267 -52.53 66.78 12.53
CA THR A 267 -53.15 66.39 13.83
C THR A 267 -52.15 66.34 15.00
N GLY A 268 -52.57 66.69 16.22
CA GLY A 268 -51.73 66.84 17.42
C GLY A 268 -50.87 65.62 17.84
N TYR A 269 -51.21 64.40 17.41
CA TYR A 269 -50.35 63.21 17.59
C TYR A 269 -49.09 63.23 16.70
N ALA A 270 -49.04 64.11 15.68
CA ALA A 270 -47.92 64.27 14.76
C ALA A 270 -46.83 65.23 15.28
N ALA A 271 -47.12 66.09 16.26
CA ALA A 271 -46.13 67.01 16.82
C ALA A 271 -45.01 66.24 17.56
N ARG A 272 -45.38 65.27 18.42
CA ARG A 272 -44.42 64.42 19.14
C ARG A 272 -43.52 63.59 18.22
N ARG A 273 -44.05 63.13 17.08
CA ARG A 273 -43.28 62.38 16.07
C ARG A 273 -42.36 63.27 15.22
N ARG A 274 -42.64 64.57 15.07
CA ARG A 274 -41.70 65.49 14.40
C ARG A 274 -40.44 65.70 15.22
N ASP A 275 -40.57 65.78 16.54
CA ASP A 275 -39.42 65.92 17.45
C ASP A 275 -38.53 64.66 17.48
N GLU A 276 -39.11 63.48 17.25
CA GLU A 276 -38.40 62.19 17.19
C GLU A 276 -37.77 61.89 15.80
N ALA A 277 -38.20 62.58 14.74
CA ALA A 277 -37.76 62.30 13.37
C ALA A 277 -36.24 62.47 13.14
N PRO A 278 -35.55 63.49 13.70
CA PRO A 278 -34.09 63.61 13.60
C PRO A 278 -33.35 62.42 14.24
N ALA A 279 -33.75 61.98 15.44
CA ALA A 279 -33.14 60.85 16.13
C ALA A 279 -33.39 59.52 15.40
N ALA A 280 -34.57 59.36 14.80
CA ALA A 280 -34.89 58.19 13.98
C ALA A 280 -34.08 58.15 12.67
N ASN A 281 -33.90 59.30 12.00
CA ASN A 281 -33.01 59.44 10.84
C ASN A 281 -31.58 59.04 11.18
N ASP A 282 -31.04 59.60 12.26
CA ASP A 282 -29.69 59.36 12.75
C ASP A 282 -29.42 57.86 13.03
N THR A 283 -30.37 57.22 13.69
CA THR A 283 -30.29 55.79 14.02
C THR A 283 -30.30 54.90 12.76
N LEU A 284 -31.10 55.24 11.75
CA LEU A 284 -31.16 54.49 10.49
C LEU A 284 -29.87 54.67 9.67
N GLU A 285 -29.28 55.87 9.67
CA GLU A 285 -27.99 56.15 9.04
C GLU A 285 -26.87 55.28 9.64
N LEU A 286 -26.74 55.27 10.96
CA LEU A 286 -25.74 54.47 11.69
C LEU A 286 -25.90 52.97 11.39
N LEU A 287 -27.15 52.49 11.37
CA LEU A 287 -27.44 51.08 11.10
C LEU A 287 -27.05 50.66 9.67
N LEU A 288 -27.37 51.48 8.67
CA LEU A 288 -27.04 51.23 7.27
C LEU A 288 -25.52 51.16 7.05
N VAL A 289 -24.80 52.12 7.62
CA VAL A 289 -23.34 52.17 7.56
C VAL A 289 -22.71 50.96 8.26
N ASN A 290 -23.18 50.60 9.45
CA ASN A 290 -22.64 49.43 10.16
C ASN A 290 -22.90 48.11 9.42
N ALA A 291 -24.08 47.97 8.79
CA ALA A 291 -24.40 46.79 7.98
C ALA A 291 -23.43 46.64 6.79
N PHE A 292 -23.15 47.75 6.10
CA PHE A 292 -22.21 47.79 4.99
C PHE A 292 -20.78 47.43 5.41
N LEU A 293 -20.27 48.03 6.49
CA LEU A 293 -18.92 47.76 7.00
C LEU A 293 -18.77 46.33 7.54
N GLU A 294 -19.79 45.78 8.20
CA GLU A 294 -19.77 44.39 8.66
C GLU A 294 -19.74 43.40 7.48
N ASP A 295 -20.50 43.64 6.42
CA ASP A 295 -20.47 42.77 5.23
C ASP A 295 -19.05 42.74 4.62
N LEU A 296 -18.37 43.88 4.57
CA LEU A 296 -16.97 43.97 4.13
C LEU A 296 -16.02 43.22 5.09
N ARG A 297 -16.18 43.41 6.40
CA ARG A 297 -15.40 42.70 7.43
C ARG A 297 -15.53 41.19 7.27
N GLN A 298 -16.77 40.68 7.11
CA GLN A 298 -17.02 39.25 6.91
C GLN A 298 -16.46 38.72 5.60
N ALA A 299 -16.44 39.53 4.54
CA ALA A 299 -15.90 39.16 3.23
C ALA A 299 -14.36 39.02 3.23
N TYR A 300 -13.67 39.70 4.15
CA TYR A 300 -12.21 39.72 4.20
C TYR A 300 -11.62 38.99 5.43
N GLU A 301 -12.38 38.67 6.47
CA GLU A 301 -11.85 38.04 7.70
C GLU A 301 -11.03 36.75 7.47
N ARG A 302 -9.75 36.76 7.89
CA ARG A 302 -8.86 35.57 7.98
C ARG A 302 -8.90 35.01 9.41
N ARG A 303 -9.59 33.89 9.65
CA ARG A 303 -9.48 33.15 10.93
C ARG A 303 -8.73 31.83 10.73
N LEU A 304 -7.79 31.52 11.64
CA LEU A 304 -6.97 30.30 11.62
C LEU A 304 -7.78 29.00 11.63
N TRP A 305 -8.89 28.90 12.37
CA TRP A 305 -9.72 27.68 12.29
C TRP A 305 -10.50 27.61 10.96
N LYS A 306 -10.73 28.74 10.29
CA LYS A 306 -11.50 28.85 9.04
C LYS A 306 -10.60 28.70 7.79
N ILE A 307 -9.49 27.96 7.85
CA ILE A 307 -8.61 27.65 6.69
C ILE A 307 -9.41 27.12 5.49
N TRP A 308 -10.52 26.45 5.76
CA TRP A 308 -11.47 25.92 4.78
C TRP A 308 -12.22 26.98 3.96
N ARG A 309 -12.24 28.26 4.38
CA ARG A 309 -12.80 29.38 3.59
C ARG A 309 -11.72 29.95 2.68
N ARG A 310 -11.26 29.16 1.72
CA ARG A 310 -10.25 29.54 0.71
C ARG A 310 -10.52 30.92 0.08
N VAL A 311 -11.80 31.26 -0.09
CA VAL A 311 -12.30 32.54 -0.63
C VAL A 311 -11.76 33.78 0.08
N THR A 312 -11.61 33.79 1.41
CA THR A 312 -11.11 34.98 2.13
C THR A 312 -9.59 35.07 2.11
N TRP A 313 -8.90 33.94 1.92
CA TRP A 313 -7.44 33.86 1.80
C TRP A 313 -6.93 34.21 0.41
N THR A 314 -7.78 34.06 -0.63
CA THR A 314 -7.44 34.41 -2.01
C THR A 314 -7.53 35.91 -2.31
N ARG A 315 -8.19 36.70 -1.45
CA ARG A 315 -8.32 38.16 -1.65
C ARG A 315 -6.99 38.85 -1.39
N THR A 316 -6.46 39.54 -2.40
CA THR A 316 -5.19 40.27 -2.33
C THR A 316 -5.34 41.79 -2.41
N ILE A 317 -6.56 42.30 -2.61
CA ILE A 317 -6.81 43.75 -2.75
C ILE A 317 -8.03 44.18 -1.92
N TYR A 318 -7.89 45.30 -1.21
CA TYR A 318 -8.96 45.94 -0.43
C TYR A 318 -9.92 46.78 -1.31
N PRO A 319 -11.23 46.81 -0.96
CA PRO A 319 -12.23 47.62 -1.65
C PRO A 319 -12.01 49.11 -1.41
N ALA A 320 -12.32 49.93 -2.43
CA ALA A 320 -12.25 51.39 -2.33
C ALA A 320 -13.58 52.04 -2.71
N VAL A 321 -14.00 53.07 -1.97
CA VAL A 321 -15.18 53.88 -2.28
C VAL A 321 -14.79 55.34 -2.41
N LEU A 322 -15.19 55.95 -3.52
CA LEU A 322 -14.98 57.35 -3.85
C LEU A 322 -16.32 58.10 -3.72
N LEU A 323 -16.38 59.07 -2.82
CA LEU A 323 -17.55 59.90 -2.55
C LEU A 323 -17.30 61.34 -3.01
N THR A 324 -18.18 61.86 -3.86
CA THR A 324 -18.12 63.23 -4.38
C THR A 324 -19.40 64.01 -4.06
N GLY A 325 -19.32 65.34 -4.10
CA GLY A 325 -20.49 66.23 -4.02
C GLY A 325 -21.26 66.13 -2.70
N ARG A 326 -22.58 65.96 -2.76
CA ARG A 326 -23.46 65.89 -1.56
C ARG A 326 -23.38 64.55 -0.80
N CYS A 327 -22.53 63.61 -1.22
CA CYS A 327 -22.35 62.33 -0.52
C CYS A 327 -21.35 62.41 0.65
N ILE A 328 -20.67 63.54 0.83
CA ILE A 328 -19.64 63.74 1.86
C ILE A 328 -20.14 63.54 3.30
N PRO A 329 -21.39 63.89 3.69
CA PRO A 329 -21.89 63.56 5.03
C PRO A 329 -21.87 62.05 5.35
N LEU A 330 -21.91 61.17 4.34
CA LEU A 330 -21.76 59.73 4.55
C LEU A 330 -20.35 59.37 5.04
N ALA A 331 -19.31 60.09 4.60
CA ALA A 331 -17.96 59.87 5.07
C ALA A 331 -17.83 60.14 6.57
N GLY A 332 -18.45 61.22 7.06
CA GLY A 332 -18.55 61.52 8.50
C GLY A 332 -19.23 60.39 9.26
N ARG A 333 -20.34 59.87 8.71
CA ARG A 333 -21.05 58.75 9.34
C ARG A 333 -20.27 57.45 9.33
N ILE A 334 -19.50 57.16 8.28
CA ILE A 334 -18.59 56.01 8.21
C ILE A 334 -17.54 56.11 9.31
N GLU A 335 -16.90 57.27 9.46
CA GLU A 335 -15.91 57.49 10.51
C GLU A 335 -16.51 57.42 11.92
N GLU A 336 -17.73 57.92 12.11
CA GLU A 336 -18.43 57.81 13.39
C GLU A 336 -18.67 56.33 13.77
N VAL A 337 -19.18 55.51 12.84
CA VAL A 337 -19.37 54.06 13.09
C VAL A 337 -18.03 53.37 13.32
N ARG A 338 -16.97 53.72 12.58
CA ARG A 338 -15.61 53.21 12.82
C ARG A 338 -15.08 53.59 14.20
N GLY A 339 -15.40 54.79 14.68
CA GLY A 339 -15.04 55.27 16.02
C GLY A 339 -15.78 54.50 17.10
N GLN A 340 -17.10 54.34 16.96
CA GLN A 340 -17.95 53.69 17.96
C GLN A 340 -17.76 52.17 18.03
N THR A 341 -17.58 51.50 16.89
CA THR A 341 -17.45 50.03 16.86
C THR A 341 -16.04 49.54 17.18
N VAL A 342 -15.01 50.38 16.95
CA VAL A 342 -13.58 50.06 17.11
C VAL A 342 -13.18 48.76 16.38
N ALA A 343 -13.94 48.38 15.35
CA ALA A 343 -13.79 47.10 14.67
C ALA A 343 -13.10 47.29 13.32
N TRP A 344 -12.11 46.45 13.03
CA TRP A 344 -11.38 46.47 11.76
C TRP A 344 -12.32 46.36 10.55
N ASP A 345 -12.12 47.17 9.51
CA ASP A 345 -12.80 47.03 8.23
C ASP A 345 -11.81 47.26 7.07
N PRO A 346 -12.04 46.62 5.91
CA PRO A 346 -11.12 46.66 4.77
C PRO A 346 -11.38 47.84 3.81
N LEU A 347 -12.18 48.85 4.16
CA LEU A 347 -12.61 49.86 3.20
C LEU A 347 -11.65 51.05 3.10
N LEU A 348 -11.10 51.31 1.92
CA LEU A 348 -10.44 52.59 1.64
C LEU A 348 -11.52 53.61 1.25
N LEU A 349 -11.67 54.68 2.03
CA LEU A 349 -12.63 55.73 1.75
C LEU A 349 -11.91 56.96 1.22
N MET A 350 -12.39 57.48 0.09
CA MET A 350 -11.87 58.69 -0.56
C MET A 350 -13.01 59.70 -0.68
N ALA A 351 -12.84 60.88 -0.09
CA ALA A 351 -13.85 61.93 -0.03
C ALA A 351 -13.35 63.19 -0.75
N LEU A 352 -14.20 63.72 -1.64
CA LEU A 352 -13.90 64.86 -2.51
C LEU A 352 -15.01 65.91 -2.34
N PRO A 353 -14.86 66.83 -1.37
CA PRO A 353 -15.82 67.89 -1.15
C PRO A 353 -15.80 68.93 -2.26
N THR A 354 -16.95 69.58 -2.46
CA THR A 354 -17.16 70.64 -3.47
C THR A 354 -17.23 72.04 -2.86
N ASP A 355 -17.31 72.14 -1.53
CA ASP A 355 -17.41 73.39 -0.75
C ASP A 355 -16.57 73.25 0.53
N GLU A 356 -15.64 74.18 0.78
CA GLU A 356 -14.62 74.11 1.85
C GLU A 356 -15.21 74.22 3.26
N ASP A 357 -16.25 75.04 3.46
CA ASP A 357 -16.74 75.41 4.80
C ASP A 357 -17.63 74.33 5.42
N SER A 358 -18.27 73.48 4.60
CA SER A 358 -19.24 72.46 5.06
C SER A 358 -18.61 71.18 5.63
N VAL A 359 -17.30 70.99 5.44
CA VAL A 359 -16.61 69.70 5.61
C VAL A 359 -15.97 69.57 6.99
N THR A 360 -15.46 70.68 7.52
CA THR A 360 -14.71 70.70 8.78
C THR A 360 -15.61 70.41 9.99
N ASP A 361 -16.88 70.82 9.94
CA ASP A 361 -17.88 70.49 10.97
C ASP A 361 -18.46 69.07 10.83
N THR A 362 -18.45 68.48 9.62
CA THR A 362 -19.13 67.20 9.35
C THR A 362 -18.22 65.98 9.53
N LEU A 363 -16.90 66.15 9.36
CA LEU A 363 -15.91 65.05 9.45
C LEU A 363 -15.09 65.05 10.75
N ALA A 364 -15.32 66.00 11.67
CA ALA A 364 -14.59 66.12 12.93
C ALA A 364 -15.45 65.65 14.13
N PRO A 365 -15.51 64.34 14.45
CA PRO A 365 -15.86 63.96 15.82
C PRO A 365 -14.77 64.47 16.77
N ALA A 366 -15.16 64.88 17.98
CA ALA A 366 -14.30 65.56 18.97
C ALA A 366 -12.97 64.84 19.33
N ASP A 367 -12.82 63.56 18.96
CA ASP A 367 -11.68 62.71 19.29
C ASP A 367 -10.82 62.26 18.08
N ALA A 368 -11.19 62.61 16.83
CA ALA A 368 -10.38 62.29 15.66
C ALA A 368 -9.31 63.36 15.42
N SER A 369 -8.03 63.06 15.67
CA SER A 369 -6.96 63.98 15.26
C SER A 369 -6.82 63.95 13.74
N ILE A 370 -7.15 65.07 13.11
CA ILE A 370 -7.01 65.25 11.67
C ILE A 370 -5.53 65.56 11.40
N SER A 371 -4.91 64.88 10.43
CA SER A 371 -3.55 65.21 10.00
C SER A 371 -3.50 66.66 9.46
N ALA A 372 -2.34 67.31 9.59
CA ALA A 372 -2.10 68.60 8.93
C ALA A 372 -2.34 68.46 7.42
N LEU A 373 -2.71 69.56 6.75
CA LEU A 373 -2.85 69.57 5.30
C LEU A 373 -1.48 69.24 4.68
N THR A 374 -1.41 68.17 3.90
CA THR A 374 -0.15 67.64 3.36
C THR A 374 -0.19 67.72 1.84
N ARG A 375 0.85 68.31 1.24
CA ARG A 375 1.04 68.28 -0.22
C ARG A 375 1.39 66.86 -0.66
N PRO A 376 1.06 66.44 -1.90
CA PRO A 376 1.33 65.08 -2.36
C PRO A 376 2.81 64.67 -2.25
N GLU A 377 3.72 65.65 -2.29
CA GLU A 377 5.18 65.51 -2.14
C GLU A 377 5.63 65.08 -0.72
N GLU A 378 4.86 65.44 0.32
CA GLU A 378 5.18 65.18 1.74
C GLU A 378 4.51 63.90 2.27
N LEU A 379 3.68 63.27 1.44
CA LEU A 379 2.75 62.25 1.86
C LEU A 379 3.47 60.92 2.20
N ASP A 380 4.72 60.71 1.74
CA ASP A 380 5.58 59.56 2.13
C ASP A 380 5.95 59.56 3.59
N ALA A 381 6.44 60.70 4.09
CA ALA A 381 6.79 60.85 5.49
C ALA A 381 5.54 60.68 6.38
N LEU A 382 4.40 61.22 5.95
CA LEU A 382 3.13 61.06 6.67
C LEU A 382 2.65 59.59 6.67
N TRP A 383 2.77 58.90 5.54
CA TRP A 383 2.37 57.51 5.41
C TRP A 383 3.22 56.56 6.24
N GLN A 384 4.54 56.75 6.23
CA GLN A 384 5.46 56.00 7.09
C GLN A 384 5.14 56.24 8.57
N ALA A 385 4.96 57.51 8.97
CA ALA A 385 4.60 57.84 10.35
C ALA A 385 3.27 57.23 10.77
N TRP A 386 2.27 57.22 9.88
CA TRP A 386 0.98 56.60 10.11
C TRP A 386 1.07 55.07 10.22
N THR A 387 1.83 54.43 9.34
CA THR A 387 2.04 52.98 9.33
C THR A 387 2.78 52.52 10.59
N ASP A 388 3.79 53.27 11.01
CA ASP A 388 4.51 53.03 12.26
C ASP A 388 3.61 53.16 13.49
N ASP A 389 2.70 54.14 13.50
CA ASP A 389 1.75 54.32 14.59
C ASP A 389 0.74 53.17 14.66
N LEU A 390 0.24 52.72 13.50
CA LEU A 390 -0.61 51.54 13.42
C LEU A 390 0.09 50.27 13.89
N HIS A 391 1.36 50.07 13.51
CA HIS A 391 2.14 48.91 13.95
C HIS A 391 2.37 48.92 15.47
N ARG A 392 2.56 50.10 16.08
CA ARG A 392 2.71 50.25 17.52
C ARG A 392 1.42 49.98 18.30
N VAL A 393 0.29 50.54 17.86
CA VAL A 393 -0.94 50.56 18.68
C VAL A 393 -1.92 49.46 18.30
N ARG A 394 -1.82 48.89 17.09
CA ARG A 394 -2.73 47.87 16.50
C ARG A 394 -4.23 48.20 16.61
N ARG A 395 -4.54 49.45 16.87
CA ARG A 395 -5.85 50.08 16.73
C ARG A 395 -5.63 51.26 15.81
N VAL A 396 -6.63 51.65 15.06
CA VAL A 396 -6.57 52.92 14.34
C VAL A 396 -6.47 54.01 15.41
N GLY A 397 -5.24 54.49 15.64
CA GLY A 397 -4.90 55.54 16.59
C GLY A 397 -5.57 56.86 16.24
N SER A 398 -5.16 57.93 16.89
CA SER A 398 -5.81 59.24 16.82
C SER A 398 -5.90 59.82 15.39
N ARG A 399 -5.10 59.38 14.40
CA ARG A 399 -5.06 59.95 13.03
C ARG A 399 -5.69 59.05 11.95
N ARG A 400 -7.02 59.12 11.78
CA ARG A 400 -7.76 58.32 10.77
C ARG A 400 -8.02 59.03 9.44
N ILE A 401 -7.99 60.36 9.45
CA ILE A 401 -8.31 61.20 8.29
C ILE A 401 -7.04 61.87 7.80
N VAL A 402 -6.68 61.61 6.55
CA VAL A 402 -5.50 62.17 5.88
C VAL A 402 -5.95 63.23 4.87
N ARG A 403 -5.51 64.47 5.07
CA ARG A 403 -5.85 65.61 4.20
C ARG A 403 -4.78 65.78 3.13
N ILE A 404 -5.20 65.74 1.87
CA ILE A 404 -4.32 65.80 0.70
C ILE A 404 -4.73 67.01 -0.13
N ASP A 405 -3.80 67.96 -0.31
CA ASP A 405 -4.02 69.11 -1.19
C ASP A 405 -3.69 68.74 -2.64
N VAL A 406 -4.52 69.17 -3.58
CA VAL A 406 -4.45 68.78 -4.99
C VAL A 406 -4.62 70.01 -5.86
N GLU A 407 -3.71 70.16 -6.82
CA GLU A 407 -3.67 71.27 -7.77
C GLU A 407 -3.84 70.76 -9.21
N ALA A 408 -4.17 71.65 -10.14
CA ALA A 408 -4.39 71.35 -11.56
C ALA A 408 -3.28 70.49 -12.22
N GLU A 409 -2.02 70.74 -11.86
CA GLU A 409 -0.88 69.99 -12.40
C GLU A 409 -0.91 68.50 -12.00
N HIS A 410 -1.40 68.20 -10.79
CA HIS A 410 -1.55 66.83 -10.29
C HIS A 410 -2.67 66.09 -11.04
N ALA A 411 -3.77 66.80 -11.29
CA ALA A 411 -4.93 66.29 -12.03
C ALA A 411 -4.62 66.00 -13.50
N GLU A 412 -3.87 66.88 -14.17
CA GLU A 412 -3.44 66.70 -15.56
C GLU A 412 -2.46 65.52 -15.70
N PHE A 413 -1.50 65.39 -14.77
CA PHE A 413 -0.57 64.26 -14.75
C PHE A 413 -1.30 62.91 -14.58
N LEU A 414 -2.27 62.84 -13.68
CA LEU A 414 -3.04 61.61 -13.45
C LEU A 414 -3.88 61.19 -14.67
N ARG A 415 -4.30 62.14 -15.52
CA ARG A 415 -5.06 61.88 -16.76
C ARG A 415 -4.19 61.44 -17.94
N ASN A 416 -2.99 62.00 -18.11
CA ASN A 416 -2.17 61.83 -19.32
C ASN A 416 -1.16 60.66 -19.27
N ASP A 417 -0.89 60.06 -18.10
CA ASP A 417 0.13 59.00 -17.97
C ASP A 417 -0.39 57.59 -18.36
N GLY A 418 0.06 57.10 -19.52
CA GLY A 418 -0.21 55.75 -20.04
C GLY A 418 0.55 54.66 -19.26
N PHE A 419 -0.04 54.18 -18.16
CA PHE A 419 0.65 53.34 -17.17
C PHE A 419 0.25 51.85 -17.20
N THR A 420 1.18 50.99 -16.82
CA THR A 420 0.98 49.56 -16.52
C THR A 420 0.81 49.34 -15.00
N PRO A 421 -0.34 48.87 -14.51
CA PRO A 421 -0.58 48.63 -13.07
C PRO A 421 0.53 47.78 -12.42
N ARG A 422 0.94 48.09 -11.17
CA ARG A 422 1.84 47.20 -10.41
C ARG A 422 1.24 45.78 -10.39
N PRO A 423 2.04 44.74 -10.67
CA PRO A 423 1.54 43.37 -10.65
C PRO A 423 1.06 43.04 -9.24
N VAL A 424 -0.23 42.75 -9.12
CA VAL A 424 -0.86 42.29 -7.87
C VAL A 424 -0.06 41.10 -7.34
N ARG A 425 0.32 41.13 -6.05
CA ARG A 425 1.07 40.03 -5.40
C ARG A 425 0.47 38.68 -5.77
N GLY A 426 1.33 37.75 -6.20
CA GLY A 426 0.94 36.40 -6.59
C GLY A 426 0.24 35.66 -5.45
N LYS A 427 -0.80 34.89 -5.79
CA LYS A 427 -1.56 34.11 -4.80
C LYS A 427 -0.64 33.19 -4.00
N PRO A 428 -0.84 33.05 -2.67
CA PRO A 428 -0.01 32.16 -1.85
C PRO A 428 -0.05 30.73 -2.40
N PHE A 429 1.10 30.05 -2.43
CA PHE A 429 1.28 28.74 -3.09
C PHE A 429 0.23 27.70 -2.66
N LEU A 430 -0.06 27.63 -1.36
CA LEU A 430 -1.06 26.72 -0.78
C LEU A 430 -2.52 27.01 -1.20
N SER A 431 -2.79 28.19 -1.77
CA SER A 431 -4.12 28.52 -2.30
C SER A 431 -4.33 28.04 -3.74
N ARG A 432 -3.32 27.44 -4.39
CA ARG A 432 -3.43 26.90 -5.75
C ARG A 432 -4.11 25.52 -5.75
N LEU A 433 -5.02 25.28 -6.70
CA LEU A 433 -5.87 24.07 -6.69
C LEU A 433 -5.07 22.80 -6.94
N TRP A 434 -4.05 22.88 -7.78
CA TRP A 434 -3.22 21.73 -8.12
C TRP A 434 -2.45 21.20 -6.91
N VAL A 435 -1.94 22.05 -6.01
CA VAL A 435 -1.15 21.61 -4.83
C VAL A 435 -1.96 20.66 -3.95
N ALA A 436 -3.23 20.97 -3.70
CA ALA A 436 -4.12 20.09 -2.94
C ALA A 436 -4.47 18.81 -3.72
N ALA A 437 -4.61 18.90 -5.04
CA ALA A 437 -4.89 17.74 -5.89
C ALA A 437 -3.69 16.77 -5.95
N THR A 438 -2.46 17.26 -6.11
CA THR A 438 -1.26 16.41 -6.14
C THR A 438 -1.02 15.71 -4.81
N ALA A 439 -1.21 16.43 -3.69
CA ALA A 439 -1.10 15.83 -2.36
C ALA A 439 -2.12 14.72 -2.13
N ALA A 440 -3.37 14.90 -2.59
CA ALA A 440 -4.41 13.87 -2.52
C ALA A 440 -4.08 12.65 -3.38
N VAL A 441 -3.59 12.85 -4.62
CA VAL A 441 -3.18 11.75 -5.50
C VAL A 441 -2.01 10.96 -4.88
N ALA A 442 -1.00 11.64 -4.35
CA ALA A 442 0.14 10.98 -3.71
C ALA A 442 -0.28 10.13 -2.48
N LEU A 443 -1.18 10.65 -1.65
CA LEU A 443 -1.72 9.95 -0.48
C LEU A 443 -2.59 8.73 -0.84
N LEU A 444 -3.24 8.72 -2.01
CA LEU A 444 -4.01 7.57 -2.50
C LEU A 444 -3.13 6.54 -3.23
N ALA A 445 -2.14 7.00 -3.99
CA ALA A 445 -1.28 6.13 -4.79
C ALA A 445 -0.32 5.30 -3.93
N ALA A 446 0.30 5.89 -2.90
CA ALA A 446 1.27 5.19 -2.05
C ALA A 446 0.73 3.90 -1.38
N PRO A 447 -0.42 3.90 -0.69
CA PRO A 447 -0.96 2.67 -0.10
C PRO A 447 -1.44 1.67 -1.16
N THR A 448 -1.98 2.15 -2.29
CA THR A 448 -2.40 1.26 -3.39
C THR A 448 -1.20 0.53 -3.99
N VAL A 449 -0.09 1.23 -4.23
CA VAL A 449 1.16 0.64 -4.74
C VAL A 449 1.76 -0.32 -3.71
N TYR A 450 1.73 0.03 -2.41
CA TYR A 450 2.22 -0.86 -1.35
C TYR A 450 1.41 -2.17 -1.27
N VAL A 451 0.08 -2.09 -1.29
CA VAL A 451 -0.80 -3.28 -1.26
C VAL A 451 -0.58 -4.15 -2.49
N LEU A 452 -0.50 -3.55 -3.69
CA LEU A 452 -0.20 -4.29 -4.92
C LEU A 452 1.21 -4.91 -4.89
N ALA A 453 2.20 -4.28 -4.27
CA ALA A 453 3.56 -4.85 -4.17
C ALA A 453 3.60 -6.05 -3.20
N VAL A 454 2.95 -5.96 -2.05
CA VAL A 454 2.97 -7.00 -1.01
C VAL A 454 2.12 -8.21 -1.42
N GLN A 455 0.92 -7.97 -1.97
CA GLN A 455 -0.05 -9.03 -2.26
C GLN A 455 0.30 -9.85 -3.51
N PHE A 456 1.10 -9.30 -4.43
CA PHE A 456 1.56 -10.04 -5.62
C PHE A 456 2.95 -10.67 -5.46
N GLY A 457 3.75 -10.25 -4.46
CA GLY A 457 5.11 -10.77 -4.23
C GLY A 457 5.25 -11.84 -3.15
N SER A 458 4.22 -12.07 -2.32
CA SER A 458 4.25 -13.04 -1.22
C SER A 458 3.04 -13.96 -1.23
N CYS A 459 3.22 -15.22 -0.80
CA CYS A 459 2.10 -16.14 -0.57
C CYS A 459 1.55 -15.95 0.84
N VAL A 460 2.45 -15.87 1.81
CA VAL A 460 2.25 -15.52 3.22
C VAL A 460 3.55 -14.83 3.69
N PRO A 461 3.60 -14.22 4.89
CA PRO A 461 4.87 -13.76 5.46
C PRO A 461 5.92 -14.90 5.39
N GLU A 462 7.17 -14.56 5.07
CA GLU A 462 8.30 -15.50 4.88
C GLU A 462 8.27 -16.42 3.65
N ILE A 463 7.12 -16.57 2.96
CA ILE A 463 6.99 -17.36 1.73
C ILE A 463 6.77 -16.45 0.53
N LYS A 464 7.73 -16.46 -0.39
CA LYS A 464 7.73 -15.58 -1.58
C LYS A 464 6.99 -16.25 -2.73
N ARG A 465 6.17 -15.48 -3.43
CA ARG A 465 5.56 -15.92 -4.69
C ARG A 465 6.53 -15.63 -5.81
N VAL A 466 6.88 -16.66 -6.59
CA VAL A 466 7.78 -16.55 -7.74
C VAL A 466 7.00 -16.44 -9.05
N PRO A 467 7.63 -16.02 -10.16
CA PRO A 467 6.94 -15.81 -11.44
C PRO A 467 6.20 -17.04 -11.99
N SER A 468 6.62 -18.27 -11.65
CA SER A 468 5.90 -19.51 -12.01
C SER A 468 4.56 -19.69 -11.29
N GLY A 469 4.25 -18.82 -10.31
CA GLY A 469 3.08 -18.89 -9.46
C GLY A 469 3.30 -19.68 -8.16
N GLU A 470 4.43 -20.37 -8.05
CA GLU A 470 4.80 -21.19 -6.90
C GLU A 470 5.12 -20.36 -5.65
N CYS A 471 5.07 -21.01 -4.49
CA CYS A 471 5.30 -20.42 -3.18
C CYS A 471 6.58 -21.02 -2.58
N ILE A 472 7.65 -20.22 -2.52
CA ILE A 472 9.01 -20.67 -2.17
C ILE A 472 9.37 -20.14 -0.77
N GLY A 473 9.86 -21.04 0.08
CA GLY A 473 10.22 -20.71 1.47
C GLY A 473 9.94 -21.85 2.44
N ILE A 474 9.92 -21.52 3.73
CA ILE A 474 9.70 -22.47 4.83
C ILE A 474 8.19 -22.58 5.09
N GLY A 475 7.64 -23.79 4.97
CA GLY A 475 6.25 -24.10 5.31
C GLY A 475 6.07 -24.17 6.83
N ARG A 476 5.55 -23.10 7.43
CA ARG A 476 5.17 -23.02 8.86
C ARG A 476 3.65 -23.06 9.04
N ASP A 477 3.20 -23.38 10.25
CA ASP A 477 1.80 -23.29 10.69
C ASP A 477 0.78 -24.00 9.78
N GLY A 478 1.18 -25.12 9.17
CA GLY A 478 0.33 -25.89 8.26
C GLY A 478 0.11 -25.22 6.90
N PHE A 479 1.00 -24.32 6.48
CA PHE A 479 0.95 -23.77 5.14
C PHE A 479 1.01 -24.88 4.09
N VAL A 480 0.03 -24.89 3.20
CA VAL A 480 -0.12 -25.93 2.18
C VAL A 480 0.68 -25.55 0.95
N LEU A 481 1.80 -26.26 0.75
CA LEU A 481 2.71 -26.07 -0.37
C LEU A 481 2.12 -26.59 -1.69
N ALA A 482 1.40 -27.71 -1.64
CA ALA A 482 0.61 -28.28 -2.71
C ALA A 482 -0.58 -29.05 -2.11
N ASP A 483 -1.69 -29.15 -2.85
CA ASP A 483 -2.93 -29.74 -2.32
C ASP A 483 -2.74 -31.22 -1.97
N ARG A 484 -1.96 -31.97 -2.76
CA ARG A 484 -1.59 -33.36 -2.46
C ARG A 484 -0.87 -33.54 -1.12
N LEU A 485 -0.09 -32.55 -0.70
CA LEU A 485 0.75 -32.62 0.50
C LEU A 485 0.00 -32.19 1.78
N ARG A 486 -1.20 -31.60 1.64
CA ARG A 486 -1.98 -31.02 2.75
C ARG A 486 -2.09 -31.94 3.96
N SER A 487 -2.47 -33.20 3.75
CA SER A 487 -2.70 -34.14 4.86
C SER A 487 -1.43 -34.38 5.68
N VAL A 488 -0.27 -34.52 5.03
CA VAL A 488 0.99 -34.75 5.74
C VAL A 488 1.56 -33.46 6.33
N THR A 489 1.43 -32.31 5.64
CA THR A 489 1.89 -31.03 6.18
C THR A 489 1.07 -30.59 7.40
N ASP A 490 -0.24 -30.84 7.39
CA ASP A 490 -1.11 -30.57 8.55
C ASP A 490 -0.73 -31.49 9.73
N HIS A 491 -0.42 -32.76 9.46
CA HIS A 491 0.03 -33.70 10.49
C HIS A 491 1.38 -33.31 11.09
N ILE A 492 2.36 -32.93 10.26
CA ILE A 492 3.67 -32.41 10.71
C ILE A 492 3.46 -31.13 11.53
N ALA A 493 2.63 -30.19 11.07
CA ALA A 493 2.37 -28.94 11.79
C ALA A 493 1.71 -29.20 13.16
N ALA A 494 0.75 -30.11 13.24
CA ALA A 494 0.13 -30.51 14.49
C ALA A 494 1.14 -31.15 15.47
N ASN A 495 2.04 -31.99 14.96
CA ASN A 495 3.11 -32.58 15.75
C ASN A 495 4.14 -31.54 16.21
N ASN A 496 4.57 -30.64 15.33
CA ASN A 496 5.47 -29.55 15.67
C ASN A 496 4.87 -28.68 16.79
N ALA A 497 3.60 -28.31 16.69
CA ALA A 497 2.90 -27.55 17.73
C ALA A 497 2.83 -28.32 19.06
N LYS A 498 2.60 -29.63 19.03
CA LYS A 498 2.62 -30.50 20.22
C LYS A 498 3.99 -30.56 20.88
N ILE A 499 5.06 -30.67 20.08
CA ILE A 499 6.46 -30.74 20.55
C ILE A 499 6.87 -29.40 21.16
N MET A 500 6.65 -28.29 20.45
CA MET A 500 7.00 -26.94 20.92
C MET A 500 6.16 -26.50 22.12
N GLY A 501 4.94 -27.01 22.26
CA GLY A 501 4.11 -26.81 23.45
C GLY A 501 4.49 -27.71 24.63
N SER A 502 5.42 -28.65 24.46
CA SER A 502 5.94 -29.49 25.53
C SER A 502 7.17 -28.86 26.19
N ASN A 503 7.49 -29.29 27.41
CA ASN A 503 8.74 -28.89 28.08
C ASN A 503 9.92 -29.81 27.73
N SER A 504 9.75 -30.72 26.77
CA SER A 504 10.82 -31.64 26.36
C SER A 504 11.81 -30.92 25.44
N PRO A 505 13.12 -31.21 25.54
CA PRO A 505 14.09 -30.72 24.55
C PRO A 505 13.69 -31.15 23.14
N TYR A 506 13.91 -30.29 22.16
CA TYR A 506 13.68 -30.61 20.75
C TYR A 506 14.79 -30.06 19.86
N VAL A 507 14.89 -30.62 18.67
CA VAL A 507 15.78 -30.18 17.59
C VAL A 507 14.98 -30.02 16.33
N THR A 508 15.41 -29.10 15.46
CA THR A 508 14.73 -28.83 14.19
C THR A 508 15.56 -29.33 13.03
N VAL A 509 14.92 -30.03 12.10
CA VAL A 509 15.49 -30.34 10.79
C VAL A 509 14.71 -29.62 9.70
N TYR A 510 15.43 -29.00 8.78
CA TYR A 510 14.83 -28.53 7.55
C TYR A 510 14.70 -29.70 6.58
N HIS A 511 13.49 -29.94 6.08
CA HIS A 511 13.28 -30.88 5.00
C HIS A 511 13.26 -30.11 3.68
N PHE A 512 14.37 -30.10 2.96
CA PHE A 512 14.54 -29.33 1.73
C PHE A 512 14.08 -30.14 0.51
N GLY A 513 13.09 -29.67 -0.23
CA GLY A 513 12.50 -30.45 -1.33
C GLY A 513 11.75 -29.61 -2.37
N ALA A 514 11.41 -30.24 -3.49
CA ALA A 514 10.50 -29.69 -4.49
C ALA A 514 9.04 -30.00 -4.11
N PHE A 515 8.43 -29.14 -3.28
CA PHE A 515 7.09 -29.35 -2.72
C PHE A 515 5.98 -28.59 -3.45
N SER A 516 6.26 -28.11 -4.65
CA SER A 516 5.27 -27.51 -5.54
C SER A 516 5.53 -27.89 -6.99
N ALA A 517 4.46 -27.88 -7.79
CA ALA A 517 4.53 -27.95 -9.23
C ALA A 517 4.11 -26.59 -9.83
N PRO A 518 4.56 -26.26 -11.06
CA PRO A 518 4.16 -25.03 -11.72
C PRO A 518 2.65 -25.03 -11.97
N ALA A 519 2.02 -23.85 -11.87
CA ALA A 519 0.58 -23.70 -12.12
C ALA A 519 0.24 -23.79 -13.63
N SER A 520 0.42 -24.96 -14.23
CA SER A 520 0.03 -25.24 -15.62
C SER A 520 -1.22 -26.13 -15.67
N PRO A 521 -2.20 -25.82 -16.53
CA PRO A 521 -3.40 -26.66 -16.69
C PRO A 521 -3.03 -28.09 -17.08
N GLY A 522 -3.38 -29.07 -16.23
CA GLY A 522 -3.14 -30.49 -16.48
C GLY A 522 -1.82 -31.06 -15.95
N ALA A 523 -1.01 -30.26 -15.25
CA ALA A 523 0.28 -30.69 -14.69
C ALA A 523 0.41 -30.51 -13.16
N ALA A 524 -0.60 -29.96 -12.49
CA ALA A 524 -0.43 -29.31 -11.18
C ALA A 524 -0.17 -30.27 -9.98
N ASP A 525 -0.41 -31.59 -10.09
CA ASP A 525 -0.22 -32.55 -8.97
C ASP A 525 0.29 -33.94 -9.40
N ASP A 526 0.56 -34.15 -10.70
CA ASP A 526 0.67 -35.50 -11.30
C ASP A 526 2.01 -36.23 -11.09
N LEU A 527 2.95 -35.60 -10.38
CA LEU A 527 4.29 -36.09 -10.02
C LEU A 527 4.73 -35.36 -8.74
N LEU A 528 4.20 -35.78 -7.60
CA LEU A 528 4.66 -35.36 -6.26
C LEU A 528 4.66 -36.54 -5.28
N ALA A 529 4.70 -37.77 -5.81
CA ALA A 529 4.65 -38.99 -4.99
C ALA A 529 5.90 -39.16 -4.12
N ASP A 530 7.05 -38.72 -4.65
CA ASP A 530 8.34 -38.70 -3.97
C ASP A 530 8.30 -37.72 -2.79
N ALA A 531 7.99 -36.44 -3.02
CA ALA A 531 7.82 -35.39 -2.03
C ALA A 531 6.80 -35.77 -0.95
N HIS A 532 5.66 -36.34 -1.34
CA HIS A 532 4.67 -36.85 -0.40
C HIS A 532 5.25 -38.01 0.43
N GLY A 533 5.97 -38.93 -0.22
CA GLY A 533 6.68 -40.02 0.43
C GLY A 533 7.68 -39.52 1.48
N GLU A 534 8.57 -38.62 1.10
CA GLU A 534 9.61 -38.10 1.99
C GLU A 534 9.02 -37.45 3.25
N LEU A 535 8.01 -36.59 3.08
CA LEU A 535 7.32 -35.97 4.22
C LEU A 535 6.62 -36.99 5.12
N VAL A 536 5.99 -38.05 4.55
CA VAL A 536 5.37 -39.12 5.34
C VAL A 536 6.41 -39.94 6.10
N GLY A 537 7.56 -40.23 5.47
CA GLY A 537 8.69 -40.91 6.11
C GLY A 537 9.24 -40.14 7.30
N ALA A 538 9.49 -38.85 7.12
CA ALA A 538 9.96 -37.97 8.19
C ALA A 538 8.90 -37.83 9.31
N ALA A 539 7.62 -37.65 8.95
CA ALA A 539 6.51 -37.59 9.90
C ALA A 539 6.37 -38.89 10.71
N LEU A 540 6.63 -40.05 10.11
CA LEU A 540 6.56 -41.33 10.80
C LEU A 540 7.63 -41.45 11.89
N LEU A 541 8.86 -40.99 11.62
CA LEU A 541 9.89 -40.94 12.66
C LEU A 541 9.50 -39.96 13.77
N GLN A 542 9.01 -38.77 13.40
CA GLN A 542 8.54 -37.77 14.35
C GLN A 542 7.46 -38.33 15.29
N ASP A 543 6.47 -39.05 14.77
CA ASP A 543 5.44 -39.74 15.57
C ASP A 543 6.08 -40.68 16.60
N SER A 544 7.10 -41.45 16.20
CA SER A 544 7.79 -42.38 17.10
C SER A 544 8.57 -41.68 18.22
N LEU A 545 9.19 -40.54 17.93
CA LEU A 545 10.00 -39.78 18.89
C LEU A 545 9.14 -39.06 19.93
N ILE A 546 7.92 -38.63 19.57
CA ILE A 546 6.99 -38.01 20.52
C ILE A 546 6.70 -38.94 21.71
N ASP A 547 6.59 -40.25 21.46
CA ASP A 547 6.30 -41.22 22.51
C ASP A 547 7.53 -41.66 23.30
N VAL A 548 8.67 -41.85 22.62
CA VAL A 548 9.90 -42.34 23.25
C VAL A 548 10.63 -41.23 24.04
N SER A 549 10.54 -39.98 23.61
CA SER A 549 11.25 -38.84 24.22
C SER A 549 10.48 -38.15 25.36
N LYS A 550 9.48 -38.81 25.96
CA LYS A 550 8.64 -38.23 27.03
C LYS A 550 9.40 -37.90 28.31
N ASP A 551 10.48 -38.61 28.58
CA ASP A 551 11.33 -38.39 29.76
C ASP A 551 12.40 -37.30 29.57
N GLY A 552 12.49 -36.71 28.37
CA GLY A 552 13.45 -35.66 28.03
C GLY A 552 14.90 -36.12 27.89
N THR A 553 15.17 -37.42 27.84
CA THR A 553 16.53 -37.98 27.66
C THR A 553 17.01 -37.91 26.21
N ILE A 554 16.07 -37.84 25.27
CA ILE A 554 16.30 -37.73 23.83
C ILE A 554 15.53 -36.50 23.33
N PRO A 555 16.12 -35.62 22.51
CA PRO A 555 15.37 -34.51 21.95
C PRO A 555 14.27 -35.01 21.01
N GLN A 556 13.13 -34.33 21.01
CA GLN A 556 12.06 -34.50 20.02
C GLN A 556 12.44 -33.84 18.69
N LEU A 557 11.78 -34.24 17.60
CA LEU A 557 12.08 -33.77 16.25
C LEU A 557 11.01 -32.82 15.72
N VAL A 558 11.38 -31.57 15.47
CA VAL A 558 10.58 -30.62 14.69
C VAL A 558 11.02 -30.69 13.23
N ILE A 559 10.06 -30.81 12.32
CA ILE A 559 10.32 -30.88 10.87
C ILE A 559 9.77 -29.62 10.22
N LEU A 560 10.61 -28.87 9.52
CA LEU A 560 10.20 -27.71 8.75
C LEU A 560 10.36 -28.00 7.25
N PRO A 561 9.26 -28.28 6.51
CA PRO A 561 9.30 -28.42 5.07
C PRO A 561 9.78 -27.11 4.42
N VAL A 562 10.77 -27.18 3.54
CA VAL A 562 11.31 -26.04 2.80
C VAL A 562 11.13 -26.30 1.31
N ASN A 563 10.26 -25.52 0.68
CA ASN A 563 9.97 -25.65 -0.73
C ASN A 563 10.98 -24.87 -1.58
N ALA A 564 11.76 -25.60 -2.39
CA ALA A 564 12.70 -25.07 -3.38
C ALA A 564 12.06 -24.84 -4.76
N GLY A 565 10.77 -25.13 -4.90
CA GLY A 565 10.04 -25.09 -6.17
C GLY A 565 10.29 -26.31 -7.03
N SER A 566 9.48 -26.47 -8.08
CA SER A 566 9.61 -27.52 -9.07
C SER A 566 11.04 -27.60 -9.61
N GLU A 567 11.59 -28.82 -9.67
CA GLU A 567 12.94 -29.08 -10.17
C GLU A 567 14.03 -28.27 -9.45
N TYR A 568 13.77 -27.82 -8.21
CA TYR A 568 14.67 -26.99 -7.42
C TYR A 568 15.07 -25.68 -8.11
N ALA A 569 14.22 -25.15 -8.99
CA ALA A 569 14.50 -23.93 -9.75
C ALA A 569 14.72 -22.69 -8.86
N TYR A 570 14.22 -22.71 -7.63
CA TYR A 570 14.33 -21.62 -6.65
C TYR A 570 15.06 -22.04 -5.36
N ALA A 571 15.95 -23.04 -5.45
CA ALA A 571 16.76 -23.54 -4.35
C ALA A 571 17.46 -22.42 -3.57
N ASP A 572 18.07 -21.45 -4.27
CA ASP A 572 18.76 -20.32 -3.63
C ASP A 572 17.85 -19.48 -2.74
N LEU A 573 16.60 -19.26 -3.17
CA LEU A 573 15.63 -18.48 -2.43
C LEU A 573 15.14 -19.22 -1.18
N ALA A 574 14.99 -20.54 -1.26
CA ALA A 574 14.70 -21.38 -0.11
C ALA A 574 15.86 -21.43 0.89
N VAL A 575 17.11 -21.55 0.41
CA VAL A 575 18.31 -21.48 1.26
C VAL A 575 18.43 -20.12 1.95
N ASP A 576 18.16 -19.02 1.25
CA ASP A 576 18.12 -17.69 1.87
C ASP A 576 17.13 -17.64 3.03
N ALA A 577 15.94 -18.23 2.87
CA ALA A 577 14.93 -18.29 3.92
C ALA A 577 15.39 -19.14 5.11
N MET A 578 16.02 -20.29 4.86
CA MET A 578 16.58 -21.17 5.91
C MET A 578 17.68 -20.47 6.71
N LEU A 579 18.65 -19.88 6.01
CA LEU A 579 19.80 -19.21 6.65
C LEU A 579 19.37 -17.99 7.46
N ALA A 580 18.25 -17.34 7.10
CA ALA A 580 17.70 -16.22 7.85
C ALA A 580 17.06 -16.64 9.20
N HIS A 581 16.62 -17.90 9.35
CA HIS A 581 15.89 -18.38 10.54
C HIS A 581 16.61 -19.50 11.30
N MET A 582 17.74 -20.01 10.79
CA MET A 582 18.40 -21.21 11.33
C MET A 582 18.73 -21.12 12.83
N ASP A 583 19.09 -19.93 13.33
CA ASP A 583 19.45 -19.73 14.73
C ASP A 583 18.20 -19.66 15.62
N ASP A 584 17.11 -19.04 15.15
CA ASP A 584 15.84 -18.94 15.87
C ASP A 584 15.13 -20.31 15.95
N ASP A 585 15.33 -21.15 14.95
CA ASP A 585 14.63 -22.43 14.81
C ASP A 585 15.27 -23.59 15.59
N ASN A 586 16.43 -23.41 16.23
CA ASN A 586 17.25 -24.51 16.76
C ASN A 586 17.56 -25.57 15.67
N ALA A 587 17.85 -25.11 14.45
CA ALA A 587 18.10 -25.98 13.32
C ALA A 587 19.44 -26.71 13.46
N ILE A 588 19.39 -28.05 13.44
CA ILE A 588 20.59 -28.91 13.59
C ILE A 588 21.11 -29.46 12.26
N GLY A 589 20.31 -29.41 11.20
CA GLY A 589 20.68 -29.99 9.90
C GLY A 589 19.56 -29.92 8.86
N VAL A 590 19.89 -30.42 7.67
CA VAL A 590 19.00 -30.50 6.52
C VAL A 590 18.90 -31.94 6.05
N ILE A 591 17.68 -32.40 5.78
CA ILE A 591 17.39 -33.66 5.09
C ILE A 591 16.61 -33.35 3.80
N GLY A 592 16.53 -34.30 2.86
CA GLY A 592 15.87 -34.11 1.57
C GLY A 592 16.90 -33.91 0.46
N ALA A 593 16.81 -32.86 -0.36
CA ALA A 593 17.69 -32.64 -1.51
C ALA A 593 17.74 -33.87 -2.43
N ASN A 594 16.55 -34.34 -2.84
CA ASN A 594 16.34 -35.63 -3.46
C ASN A 594 16.76 -35.71 -4.95
N GLU A 595 17.18 -34.61 -5.57
CA GLU A 595 17.61 -34.56 -6.96
C GLU A 595 19.05 -34.05 -7.13
N SER A 596 19.84 -34.72 -7.98
CA SER A 596 21.18 -34.24 -8.36
C SER A 596 21.10 -33.17 -9.46
N ARG A 597 20.92 -31.91 -9.05
CA ARG A 597 20.88 -30.74 -9.95
C ARG A 597 21.93 -29.71 -9.56
N GLU A 598 22.27 -28.84 -10.51
CA GLU A 598 23.20 -27.73 -10.26
C GLU A 598 22.71 -26.79 -9.15
N SER A 599 21.42 -26.50 -9.12
CA SER A 599 20.81 -25.66 -8.09
C SER A 599 20.87 -26.32 -6.70
N VAL A 600 20.73 -27.64 -6.63
CA VAL A 600 20.87 -28.42 -5.39
C VAL A 600 22.32 -28.46 -4.94
N ARG A 601 23.27 -28.70 -5.84
CA ARG A 601 24.71 -28.62 -5.54
C ARG A 601 25.09 -27.26 -4.95
N THR A 602 24.64 -26.18 -5.59
CA THR A 602 24.87 -24.81 -5.11
C THR A 602 24.24 -24.58 -3.73
N ALA A 603 23.01 -25.04 -3.52
CA ALA A 603 22.35 -24.98 -2.22
C ALA A 603 23.14 -25.71 -1.13
N ILE A 604 23.59 -26.95 -1.40
CA ILE A 604 24.43 -27.74 -0.50
C ILE A 604 25.71 -26.99 -0.14
N GLN A 605 26.43 -26.46 -1.13
CA GLN A 605 27.66 -25.69 -0.90
C GLN A 605 27.42 -24.51 0.05
N ARG A 606 26.32 -23.78 -0.13
CA ARG A 606 25.95 -22.63 0.72
C ARG A 606 25.57 -23.04 2.13
N LEU A 607 24.83 -24.14 2.30
CA LEU A 607 24.45 -24.68 3.61
C LEU A 607 25.67 -25.21 4.37
N SER A 608 26.55 -25.95 3.70
CA SER A 608 27.81 -26.45 4.23
C SER A 608 28.74 -25.32 4.68
N GLY A 609 28.73 -24.17 3.99
CA GLY A 609 29.44 -22.96 4.41
C GLY A 609 29.01 -22.38 5.78
N ARG A 610 27.91 -22.87 6.36
CA ARG A 610 27.43 -22.54 7.72
C ARG A 610 27.51 -23.71 8.70
N VAL A 611 28.27 -24.76 8.37
CA VAL A 611 28.45 -25.98 9.18
C VAL A 611 27.11 -26.66 9.48
N LEU A 612 26.16 -26.57 8.54
CA LEU A 612 24.88 -27.24 8.67
C LEU A 612 25.00 -28.61 7.98
N PRO A 613 24.90 -29.74 8.70
CA PRO A 613 24.99 -31.04 8.07
C PRO A 613 23.80 -31.25 7.12
N VAL A 614 24.07 -31.77 5.93
CA VAL A 614 23.07 -32.06 4.89
C VAL A 614 23.09 -33.55 4.59
N LEU A 615 21.93 -34.20 4.64
CA LEU A 615 21.74 -35.61 4.28
C LEU A 615 20.86 -35.68 3.02
N PRO A 616 21.46 -35.64 1.81
CA PRO A 616 20.73 -35.90 0.57
C PRO A 616 20.07 -37.28 0.61
N THR A 617 18.76 -37.34 0.43
CA THR A 617 17.96 -38.57 0.57
C THR A 617 18.08 -39.47 -0.66
N ALA A 618 17.95 -38.90 -1.87
CA ALA A 618 17.89 -39.67 -3.11
C ALA A 618 18.81 -39.16 -4.23
N ALA A 619 19.61 -38.11 -3.98
CA ALA A 619 20.57 -37.65 -4.97
C ALA A 619 21.79 -38.58 -5.01
N THR A 620 22.00 -39.24 -6.15
CA THR A 620 23.00 -40.29 -6.37
C THR A 620 24.23 -39.83 -7.15
N TYR A 621 24.29 -38.57 -7.59
CA TYR A 621 25.46 -38.07 -8.33
C TYR A 621 26.70 -38.08 -7.43
N ASP A 622 27.76 -38.77 -7.88
CA ASP A 622 28.99 -38.97 -7.11
C ASP A 622 29.58 -37.64 -6.64
N GLU A 623 29.67 -36.63 -7.52
CA GLU A 623 30.33 -35.37 -7.19
C GLU A 623 29.38 -34.29 -6.65
N LEU A 624 28.19 -34.64 -6.16
CA LEU A 624 27.20 -33.67 -5.68
C LEU A 624 27.74 -32.74 -4.59
N ALA A 625 28.60 -33.28 -3.72
CA ALA A 625 29.20 -32.56 -2.60
C ALA A 625 30.65 -32.12 -2.88
N MET A 626 31.14 -32.20 -4.12
CA MET A 626 32.52 -31.88 -4.46
C MET A 626 32.71 -30.38 -4.73
N VAL A 627 33.74 -29.79 -4.13
CA VAL A 627 34.17 -28.40 -4.33
C VAL A 627 35.69 -28.37 -4.41
N ASP A 628 36.24 -27.79 -5.48
CA ASP A 628 37.69 -27.69 -5.70
C ASP A 628 38.43 -29.03 -5.51
N GLY A 629 37.82 -30.13 -5.96
CA GLY A 629 38.37 -31.48 -5.90
C GLY A 629 38.29 -32.16 -4.52
N ASN A 630 37.61 -31.57 -3.53
CA ASN A 630 37.41 -32.16 -2.21
C ASN A 630 35.91 -32.27 -1.88
N TYR A 631 35.53 -33.32 -1.18
CA TYR A 631 34.17 -33.47 -0.67
C TYR A 631 33.93 -32.53 0.51
N LEU A 632 32.70 -32.00 0.60
CA LEU A 632 32.27 -31.19 1.74
C LEU A 632 32.06 -32.10 2.97
N PRO A 633 32.75 -31.85 4.10
CA PRO A 633 32.73 -32.74 5.27
C PRO A 633 31.40 -32.73 6.06
N SER A 634 30.48 -31.84 5.68
CA SER A 634 29.15 -31.72 6.27
C SER A 634 28.05 -32.33 5.41
N VAL A 635 28.38 -33.08 4.37
CA VAL A 635 27.40 -33.71 3.48
C VAL A 635 27.50 -35.23 3.61
N PHE A 636 26.36 -35.88 3.82
CA PHE A 636 26.27 -37.32 4.07
C PHE A 636 25.22 -37.95 3.14
N PRO A 637 25.56 -38.23 1.86
CA PRO A 637 24.62 -38.78 0.89
C PRO A 637 24.13 -40.17 1.30
N LEU A 638 22.81 -40.32 1.39
CA LEU A 638 22.19 -41.58 1.80
C LEU A 638 22.06 -42.57 0.66
N ALA A 639 21.82 -42.10 -0.55
CA ALA A 639 21.68 -43.00 -1.69
C ALA A 639 23.04 -43.58 -2.11
N PRO A 640 23.08 -44.82 -2.64
CA PRO A 640 24.29 -45.32 -3.31
C PRO A 640 24.65 -44.40 -4.49
N PRO A 641 25.93 -44.14 -4.74
CA PRO A 641 26.34 -43.27 -5.84
C PRO A 641 26.05 -43.92 -7.21
N ASN A 642 25.96 -43.10 -8.25
CA ASN A 642 25.71 -43.51 -9.64
C ASN A 642 26.73 -44.56 -10.09
N SER A 643 28.00 -44.41 -9.70
CA SER A 643 29.05 -45.39 -10.00
C SER A 643 28.73 -46.80 -9.49
N GLU A 644 28.18 -46.95 -8.27
CA GLU A 644 27.76 -48.26 -7.74
C GLU A 644 26.50 -48.77 -8.43
N MET A 645 25.51 -47.90 -8.68
CA MET A 645 24.30 -48.29 -9.41
C MET A 645 24.62 -48.77 -10.84
N ALA A 646 25.53 -48.08 -11.52
CA ALA A 646 26.00 -48.40 -12.86
C ALA A 646 26.74 -49.73 -12.89
N LYS A 647 27.65 -49.95 -11.95
CA LYS A 647 28.40 -51.20 -11.79
C LYS A 647 27.48 -52.41 -11.66
N TYR A 648 26.49 -52.36 -10.76
CA TYR A 648 25.58 -53.49 -10.55
C TYR A 648 24.64 -53.68 -11.75
N THR A 649 24.10 -52.60 -12.29
CA THR A 649 23.15 -52.69 -13.41
C THR A 649 23.83 -53.17 -14.70
N ALA A 650 25.04 -52.70 -14.99
CA ALA A 650 25.86 -53.19 -16.10
C ALA A 650 26.21 -54.68 -15.92
N ASN A 651 26.55 -55.11 -14.70
CA ASN A 651 26.80 -56.52 -14.41
C ASN A 651 25.58 -57.40 -14.72
N TRP A 652 24.38 -57.00 -14.29
CA TRP A 652 23.16 -57.73 -14.59
C TRP A 652 22.83 -57.76 -16.08
N MET A 653 23.07 -56.67 -16.82
CA MET A 653 22.87 -56.63 -18.28
C MET A 653 23.85 -57.55 -19.02
N VAL A 654 25.13 -57.56 -18.62
CA VAL A 654 26.17 -58.34 -19.31
C VAL A 654 26.06 -59.83 -19.03
N HIS A 655 25.84 -60.22 -17.77
CA HIS A 655 25.83 -61.60 -17.35
C HIS A 655 24.43 -62.23 -17.33
N GLY A 656 23.38 -61.40 -17.35
CA GLY A 656 22.03 -61.83 -17.08
C GLY A 656 21.83 -62.21 -15.61
N ILE A 657 20.59 -62.54 -15.26
CA ILE A 657 20.19 -63.08 -13.97
C ILE A 657 19.48 -64.41 -14.24
N PRO A 658 20.07 -65.56 -13.87
CA PRO A 658 19.48 -66.86 -14.13
C PRO A 658 18.19 -67.04 -13.30
N PRO A 659 17.28 -67.92 -13.75
CA PRO A 659 16.10 -68.25 -12.95
C PRO A 659 16.51 -68.88 -11.60
N THR A 660 16.07 -68.27 -10.51
CA THR A 660 16.38 -68.74 -9.14
C THR A 660 15.68 -70.07 -8.85
N ALA A 661 16.42 -71.07 -8.37
CA ALA A 661 15.88 -72.37 -7.99
C ALA A 661 14.85 -72.24 -6.86
N GLY A 662 13.63 -72.75 -7.06
CA GLY A 662 12.55 -72.74 -6.06
C GLY A 662 11.48 -71.67 -6.26
N LEU A 663 11.69 -70.71 -7.17
CA LEU A 663 10.63 -69.86 -7.71
C LEU A 663 10.04 -70.51 -8.98
N PRO A 664 8.77 -70.26 -9.35
CA PRO A 664 8.14 -70.89 -10.51
C PRO A 664 9.01 -70.77 -11.79
N PRO A 665 9.31 -71.89 -12.48
CA PRO A 665 10.55 -72.07 -13.25
C PRO A 665 10.70 -71.29 -14.58
N GLU A 666 9.81 -70.35 -14.92
CA GLU A 666 9.85 -69.66 -16.23
C GLU A 666 9.77 -68.13 -16.19
N LYS A 667 9.54 -67.49 -15.04
CA LYS A 667 8.86 -66.18 -15.09
C LYS A 667 9.71 -64.91 -14.87
N TYR A 668 10.95 -64.99 -14.39
CA TYR A 668 11.71 -63.81 -13.92
C TYR A 668 13.21 -63.86 -14.30
N VAL A 669 13.52 -63.94 -15.58
CA VAL A 669 14.90 -64.04 -16.09
C VAL A 669 15.27 -62.74 -16.79
N LEU A 670 16.38 -62.11 -16.40
CA LEU A 670 17.03 -61.10 -17.22
C LEU A 670 18.07 -61.79 -18.10
N PRO A 671 17.90 -61.90 -19.43
CA PRO A 671 18.91 -62.50 -20.29
C PRO A 671 20.15 -61.60 -20.40
N ALA A 672 21.32 -62.24 -20.56
CA ALA A 672 22.55 -61.55 -20.93
C ALA A 672 22.40 -60.86 -22.29
N ALA A 673 22.72 -59.56 -22.35
CA ALA A 673 22.58 -58.75 -23.55
C ALA A 673 23.90 -58.59 -24.31
N LYS A 674 23.80 -58.62 -25.64
CA LYS A 674 24.89 -58.30 -26.58
C LYS A 674 24.77 -56.89 -27.15
N ARG A 675 23.56 -56.33 -27.14
CA ARG A 675 23.26 -55.00 -27.67
C ARG A 675 22.48 -54.21 -26.64
N VAL A 676 23.08 -53.12 -26.15
CA VAL A 676 22.47 -52.22 -25.18
C VAL A 676 22.47 -50.81 -25.77
N THR A 677 21.36 -50.10 -25.63
CA THR A 677 21.35 -48.65 -25.89
C THR A 677 21.03 -47.93 -24.60
N VAL A 678 21.94 -47.06 -24.18
CA VAL A 678 21.78 -46.14 -23.05
C VAL A 678 21.07 -44.89 -23.54
N VAL A 679 19.92 -44.58 -22.94
CA VAL A 679 19.06 -43.45 -23.31
C VAL A 679 19.17 -42.42 -22.20
N THR A 680 19.87 -41.33 -22.50
CA THR A 680 20.31 -40.35 -21.51
C THR A 680 19.58 -39.01 -21.68
N ASP A 681 19.07 -38.44 -20.58
CA ASP A 681 18.67 -37.03 -20.58
C ASP A 681 19.92 -36.14 -20.54
N SER A 682 20.05 -35.32 -21.58
CA SER A 682 21.17 -34.40 -21.80
C SER A 682 20.84 -32.95 -21.42
N THR A 683 19.76 -32.74 -20.66
CA THR A 683 19.37 -31.43 -20.13
C THR A 683 20.49 -30.87 -19.24
N LYS A 684 21.05 -29.71 -19.61
CA LYS A 684 22.28 -29.14 -19.02
C LYS A 684 22.26 -28.94 -17.51
N THR A 685 21.09 -28.80 -16.90
CA THR A 685 20.94 -28.57 -15.45
C THR A 685 20.82 -29.85 -14.65
N ASP A 686 20.70 -31.00 -15.32
CA ASP A 686 20.62 -32.32 -14.69
C ASP A 686 22.02 -32.94 -14.62
N LEU A 687 22.55 -33.06 -13.40
CA LEU A 687 23.85 -33.69 -13.16
C LEU A 687 23.75 -35.22 -13.11
N TYR A 688 22.57 -35.74 -12.76
CA TYR A 688 22.34 -37.16 -12.54
C TYR A 688 22.37 -37.96 -13.84
N ALA A 689 21.55 -37.56 -14.82
CA ALA A 689 21.23 -38.40 -15.97
C ALA A 689 22.47 -38.63 -16.85
N THR A 690 23.19 -37.54 -17.13
CA THR A 690 24.41 -37.57 -17.97
C THR A 690 25.51 -38.40 -17.32
N ASP A 691 25.70 -38.24 -16.01
CA ASP A 691 26.69 -38.99 -15.24
C ASP A 691 26.36 -40.49 -15.18
N LEU A 692 25.12 -40.84 -14.80
CA LEU A 692 24.66 -42.22 -14.75
C LEU A 692 24.74 -42.93 -16.12
N GLY A 693 24.35 -42.23 -17.18
CA GLY A 693 24.44 -42.75 -18.55
C GLY A 693 25.88 -43.06 -18.96
N ALA A 694 26.80 -42.13 -18.68
CA ALA A 694 28.22 -42.29 -18.95
C ALA A 694 28.83 -43.46 -18.15
N ASP A 695 28.52 -43.57 -16.86
CA ASP A 695 29.02 -44.63 -15.98
C ASP A 695 28.52 -46.01 -16.40
N VAL A 696 27.24 -46.14 -16.73
CA VAL A 696 26.68 -47.41 -17.24
C VAL A 696 27.37 -47.81 -18.54
N LEU A 697 27.57 -46.86 -19.45
CA LEU A 697 28.25 -47.12 -20.71
C LEU A 697 29.71 -47.55 -20.51
N ALA A 698 30.41 -46.93 -19.56
CA ALA A 698 31.78 -47.26 -19.19
C ALA A 698 31.85 -48.67 -18.57
N GLU A 699 30.99 -48.99 -17.61
CA GLU A 699 30.97 -50.30 -16.95
C GLU A 699 30.55 -51.42 -17.90
N LEU A 700 29.61 -51.20 -18.82
CA LEU A 700 29.26 -52.16 -19.87
C LEU A 700 30.48 -52.54 -20.72
N ARG A 701 31.24 -51.53 -21.19
CA ARG A 701 32.42 -51.74 -22.03
C ARG A 701 33.59 -52.36 -21.26
N LYS A 702 33.72 -52.05 -19.97
CA LYS A 702 34.71 -52.63 -19.07
C LYS A 702 34.43 -54.11 -18.80
N LEU A 703 33.19 -54.46 -18.50
CA LEU A 703 32.77 -55.84 -18.22
C LEU A 703 32.79 -56.71 -19.48
N ASN A 704 32.41 -56.17 -20.64
CA ASN A 704 32.45 -56.87 -21.90
C ASN A 704 32.90 -55.93 -23.05
N PRO A 705 34.18 -55.92 -23.41
CA PRO A 705 34.70 -55.08 -24.50
C PRO A 705 34.09 -55.36 -25.89
N GLN A 706 33.40 -56.50 -26.06
CA GLN A 706 32.71 -56.88 -27.31
C GLN A 706 31.22 -56.52 -27.30
N ILE A 707 30.70 -55.94 -26.21
CA ILE A 707 29.31 -55.51 -26.17
C ILE A 707 29.09 -54.36 -27.15
N ASN A 708 28.00 -54.43 -27.91
CA ASN A 708 27.57 -53.31 -28.72
C ASN A 708 26.74 -52.37 -27.84
N ALA A 709 27.41 -51.41 -27.20
CA ALA A 709 26.78 -50.41 -26.34
C ALA A 709 26.90 -49.01 -26.97
N ASP A 710 25.74 -48.47 -27.32
CA ASP A 710 25.56 -47.13 -27.88
C ASP A 710 24.84 -46.23 -26.88
N GLU A 711 25.09 -44.92 -26.96
CA GLU A 711 24.36 -43.90 -26.21
C GLU A 711 23.54 -43.03 -27.15
N VAL A 712 22.32 -42.73 -26.73
CA VAL A 712 21.45 -41.77 -27.40
C VAL A 712 20.95 -40.74 -26.40
N ASN A 713 21.08 -39.47 -26.80
CA ASN A 713 20.71 -38.35 -25.96
C ASN A 713 19.36 -37.79 -26.38
N PHE A 714 18.56 -37.41 -25.40
CA PHE A 714 17.37 -36.60 -25.60
C PHE A 714 17.41 -35.39 -24.65
N ALA A 715 16.56 -34.39 -24.89
CA ALA A 715 16.45 -33.19 -24.07
C ALA A 715 14.97 -32.90 -23.84
N GLY A 716 14.47 -33.27 -22.66
CA GLY A 716 13.06 -33.12 -22.30
C GLY A 716 12.09 -34.05 -23.03
N ALA A 717 10.87 -34.17 -22.50
CA ALA A 717 9.87 -35.18 -22.91
C ALA A 717 9.47 -35.10 -24.40
N ALA A 718 9.41 -33.90 -24.98
CA ALA A 718 8.99 -33.70 -26.36
C ALA A 718 9.96 -34.28 -27.41
N SER A 719 11.24 -34.43 -27.06
CA SER A 719 12.26 -34.98 -27.97
C SER A 719 12.33 -36.50 -27.93
N VAL A 720 11.78 -37.14 -26.89
CA VAL A 720 11.94 -38.58 -26.63
C VAL A 720 11.49 -39.46 -27.80
N GLU A 721 10.30 -39.20 -28.38
CA GLU A 721 9.79 -40.02 -29.48
C GLU A 721 10.71 -39.95 -30.72
N SER A 722 11.31 -38.79 -30.98
CA SER A 722 12.20 -38.58 -32.11
C SER A 722 13.51 -39.37 -32.00
N VAL A 723 13.93 -39.73 -30.79
CA VAL A 723 15.15 -40.48 -30.49
C VAL A 723 14.86 -41.99 -30.46
N ILE A 724 13.81 -42.42 -29.76
CA ILE A 724 13.51 -43.85 -29.55
C ILE A 724 13.03 -44.55 -30.83
N GLY A 725 12.24 -43.86 -31.66
CA GLY A 725 11.72 -44.43 -32.91
C GLY A 725 12.83 -44.94 -33.84
N PRO A 726 13.83 -44.11 -34.21
CA PRO A 726 14.98 -44.52 -35.01
C PRO A 726 15.80 -45.67 -34.40
N VAL A 727 16.07 -45.63 -33.08
CA VAL A 727 16.85 -46.67 -32.38
C VAL A 727 16.21 -48.05 -32.58
N CYS A 728 14.90 -48.14 -32.38
CA CYS A 728 14.19 -49.41 -32.46
C CYS A 728 13.94 -49.92 -33.88
N ARG A 729 14.09 -49.06 -34.91
CA ARG A 729 14.05 -49.43 -36.33
C ARG A 729 15.43 -49.66 -36.94
N SER A 730 16.50 -49.42 -36.18
CA SER A 730 17.87 -49.58 -36.67
C SER A 730 18.18 -51.05 -36.97
N ARG A 731 19.15 -51.29 -37.87
CA ARG A 731 19.66 -52.66 -38.13
C ARG A 731 20.34 -53.25 -36.89
N ASN A 732 20.89 -52.41 -36.03
CA ASN A 732 21.53 -52.76 -34.77
C ASN A 732 20.56 -52.60 -33.59
N ARG A 733 19.30 -53.02 -33.77
CA ARG A 733 18.25 -52.91 -32.75
C ARG A 733 18.73 -53.46 -31.40
N PRO A 734 18.57 -52.70 -30.29
CA PRO A 734 19.02 -53.14 -28.98
C PRO A 734 18.18 -54.30 -28.44
N GLU A 735 18.77 -55.07 -27.53
CA GLU A 735 18.08 -56.08 -26.72
C GLU A 735 17.60 -55.46 -25.40
N ILE A 736 18.39 -54.54 -24.86
CA ILE A 736 18.07 -53.75 -23.67
C ILE A 736 18.16 -52.26 -23.98
N LEU A 737 17.14 -51.51 -23.56
CA LEU A 737 17.20 -50.05 -23.41
C LEU A 737 17.45 -49.73 -21.93
N TYR A 738 18.58 -49.12 -21.61
CA TYR A 738 18.80 -48.55 -20.29
C TYR A 738 18.33 -47.09 -20.28
N TYR A 739 17.39 -46.74 -19.41
CA TYR A 739 16.84 -45.39 -19.31
C TYR A 739 17.47 -44.63 -18.14
N ALA A 740 18.31 -43.64 -18.47
CA ALA A 740 18.94 -42.70 -17.54
C ALA A 740 18.28 -41.31 -17.68
N GLY A 741 17.00 -41.22 -17.33
CA GLY A 741 16.24 -39.96 -17.36
C GLY A 741 15.32 -39.82 -16.15
N ARG A 742 14.49 -38.77 -16.13
CA ARG A 742 13.63 -38.43 -14.98
C ARG A 742 12.18 -38.90 -15.13
N SER A 743 11.48 -39.05 -14.00
CA SER A 743 10.05 -39.42 -13.97
C SER A 743 9.14 -38.57 -14.86
N SER A 744 9.40 -37.26 -14.97
CA SER A 744 8.64 -36.33 -15.81
C SER A 744 8.67 -36.65 -17.31
N GLN A 745 9.67 -37.42 -17.75
CA GLN A 745 9.88 -37.77 -19.16
C GLN A 745 9.60 -39.25 -19.42
N PHE A 746 9.52 -40.07 -18.37
CA PHE A 746 9.42 -41.51 -18.49
C PHE A 746 8.12 -41.96 -19.17
N GLY A 747 7.00 -41.26 -18.97
CA GLY A 747 5.75 -41.59 -19.68
C GLY A 747 5.88 -41.45 -21.21
N ALA A 748 6.55 -40.39 -21.69
CA ALA A 748 6.82 -40.21 -23.12
C ALA A 748 7.78 -41.28 -23.65
N PHE A 749 8.79 -41.64 -22.87
CA PHE A 749 9.71 -42.74 -23.18
C PHE A 749 8.99 -44.07 -23.28
N GLN A 750 8.21 -44.42 -22.26
CA GLN A 750 7.43 -45.65 -22.20
C GLN A 750 6.48 -45.77 -23.39
N ALA A 751 5.76 -44.70 -23.72
CA ALA A 751 4.87 -44.68 -24.88
C ALA A 751 5.62 -44.86 -26.21
N ALA A 752 6.74 -44.16 -26.39
CA ALA A 752 7.56 -44.29 -27.59
C ALA A 752 8.18 -45.69 -27.73
N ALA A 753 8.65 -46.27 -26.62
CA ALA A 753 9.20 -47.61 -26.55
C ALA A 753 8.13 -48.67 -26.81
N ALA A 754 6.97 -48.60 -26.14
CA ALA A 754 5.86 -49.51 -26.36
C ALA A 754 5.32 -49.44 -27.80
N LYS A 755 5.45 -48.28 -28.48
CA LYS A 755 5.06 -48.09 -29.89
C LYS A 755 6.04 -48.71 -30.87
N SER A 756 7.35 -48.52 -30.67
CA SER A 756 8.38 -48.83 -31.68
C SER A 756 9.30 -50.01 -31.33
N CYS A 757 9.29 -50.47 -30.08
CA CYS A 757 10.30 -51.35 -29.49
C CYS A 757 9.70 -52.64 -28.90
N ALA A 758 8.62 -53.17 -29.48
CA ALA A 758 7.93 -54.37 -28.94
C ALA A 758 8.89 -55.55 -28.68
N GLY A 759 8.83 -56.13 -27.48
CA GLY A 759 9.71 -57.24 -27.06
C GLY A 759 11.15 -56.85 -26.70
N ILE A 760 11.46 -55.56 -26.55
CA ILE A 760 12.71 -55.09 -25.94
C ILE A 760 12.52 -54.97 -24.42
N ILE A 761 13.58 -55.28 -23.68
CA ILE A 761 13.64 -55.08 -22.22
C ILE A 761 14.07 -53.64 -21.95
N VAL A 762 13.35 -52.98 -21.05
CA VAL A 762 13.70 -51.67 -20.50
C VAL A 762 14.23 -51.89 -19.09
N ILE A 763 15.41 -51.35 -18.80
CA ILE A 763 15.89 -51.18 -17.42
C ILE A 763 15.94 -49.68 -17.16
N ALA A 764 15.08 -49.20 -16.27
CA ALA A 764 15.01 -47.80 -15.90
C ALA A 764 15.77 -47.55 -14.59
N SER A 765 16.35 -46.37 -14.45
CA SER A 765 17.05 -45.98 -13.25
C SER A 765 16.13 -45.74 -12.05
N ASP A 766 16.68 -45.42 -10.88
CA ASP A 766 15.93 -45.12 -9.66
C ASP A 766 14.96 -43.94 -9.81
N ALA A 767 15.30 -42.96 -10.66
CA ALA A 767 14.55 -41.74 -10.86
C ALA A 767 13.14 -41.93 -11.45
N VAL A 768 12.78 -43.12 -11.94
CA VAL A 768 11.41 -43.43 -12.42
C VAL A 768 10.46 -43.88 -11.32
N THR A 769 10.95 -44.06 -10.09
CA THR A 769 10.17 -44.57 -8.95
C THR A 769 8.93 -43.74 -8.66
N GLU A 770 9.03 -42.42 -8.79
CA GLU A 770 7.90 -41.50 -8.64
C GLU A 770 6.82 -41.76 -9.70
N TYR A 771 7.18 -41.80 -10.99
CA TYR A 771 6.24 -42.12 -12.06
C TYR A 771 5.60 -43.51 -11.86
N ILE A 772 6.37 -44.50 -11.40
CA ILE A 772 5.84 -45.84 -11.11
C ILE A 772 4.80 -45.80 -10.00
N THR A 773 5.01 -44.96 -8.98
CA THR A 773 4.07 -44.77 -7.87
C THR A 773 2.77 -44.12 -8.38
N ASP A 774 2.86 -43.07 -9.19
CA ASP A 774 1.70 -42.28 -9.62
C ASP A 774 0.95 -42.87 -10.82
N ARG A 775 1.64 -43.57 -11.72
CA ARG A 775 1.11 -44.04 -13.01
C ARG A 775 1.13 -45.55 -13.16
N LYS A 776 1.10 -46.27 -12.04
CA LYS A 776 1.10 -47.74 -12.00
C LYS A 776 0.17 -48.42 -13.03
N PRO A 777 -1.09 -48.00 -13.24
CA PRO A 777 -1.96 -48.62 -14.23
C PRO A 777 -1.41 -48.53 -15.68
N ALA A 778 -0.77 -47.41 -16.04
CA ALA A 778 -0.21 -47.20 -17.37
C ALA A 778 0.96 -48.14 -17.71
N LEU A 779 1.61 -48.71 -16.69
CA LEU A 779 2.76 -49.61 -16.85
C LEU A 779 2.33 -51.05 -17.19
N THR A 780 1.14 -51.45 -16.76
CA THR A 780 0.61 -52.82 -16.92
C THR A 780 0.08 -53.14 -18.33
N ASP A 781 -0.07 -52.13 -19.20
CA ASP A 781 -0.58 -52.26 -20.58
C ASP A 781 0.54 -52.15 -21.64
N SER A 782 1.79 -52.42 -21.26
CA SER A 782 2.95 -52.15 -22.11
C SER A 782 3.43 -53.39 -22.88
N ARG A 783 3.78 -53.19 -24.16
CA ARG A 783 4.37 -54.21 -25.06
C ARG A 783 5.88 -54.42 -24.83
N ILE A 784 6.38 -53.89 -23.72
CA ILE A 784 7.78 -53.89 -23.31
C ILE A 784 7.84 -54.45 -21.90
N GLU A 785 8.95 -55.09 -21.56
CA GLU A 785 9.18 -55.55 -20.19
C GLU A 785 9.97 -54.47 -19.46
N ILE A 786 9.49 -54.04 -18.29
CA ILE A 786 10.10 -52.94 -17.53
C ILE A 786 10.67 -53.49 -16.23
N PHE A 787 11.98 -53.32 -16.11
CA PHE A 787 12.72 -53.41 -14.86
C PHE A 787 13.13 -52.00 -14.43
N TYR A 788 13.32 -51.79 -13.14
CA TYR A 788 13.88 -50.56 -12.63
C TYR A 788 14.67 -50.77 -11.35
N THR A 789 15.48 -49.78 -10.96
CA THR A 789 16.39 -49.87 -9.83
C THR A 789 16.03 -48.94 -8.68
N PRO A 790 14.96 -49.19 -7.90
CA PRO A 790 14.59 -48.29 -6.81
C PRO A 790 15.63 -48.30 -5.68
N LEU A 791 15.69 -47.19 -4.93
CA LEU A 791 16.56 -47.03 -3.76
C LEU A 791 16.08 -47.78 -2.50
N ALA A 792 14.82 -48.23 -2.49
CA ALA A 792 14.21 -49.02 -1.42
C ALA A 792 13.05 -49.85 -1.99
N SER A 793 12.65 -50.92 -1.30
CA SER A 793 11.48 -51.72 -1.68
C SER A 793 10.94 -52.47 -0.47
N ALA A 794 9.61 -52.62 -0.38
CA ALA A 794 8.98 -53.42 0.67
C ALA A 794 9.15 -54.93 0.39
N GLU A 795 9.25 -55.29 -0.89
CA GLU A 795 9.27 -56.66 -1.39
C GLU A 795 10.59 -57.37 -1.02
N VAL A 796 11.72 -56.66 -1.01
CA VAL A 796 13.01 -57.25 -0.60
C VAL A 796 13.02 -57.69 0.87
N TRP A 797 12.22 -57.05 1.72
CA TRP A 797 12.14 -57.41 3.14
C TRP A 797 11.34 -58.70 3.40
N GLN A 798 10.63 -59.22 2.39
CA GLN A 798 9.86 -60.46 2.54
C GLN A 798 10.77 -61.69 2.64
N SER A 799 11.95 -61.66 2.01
CA SER A 799 12.95 -62.74 2.07
C SER A 799 13.89 -62.62 3.28
N VAL A 800 13.92 -61.47 3.95
CA VAL A 800 14.76 -61.23 5.14
C VAL A 800 14.23 -62.02 6.35
N PRO A 801 15.09 -62.62 7.20
CA PRO A 801 14.67 -63.28 8.43
C PRO A 801 13.92 -62.31 9.36
N VAL A 802 12.89 -62.80 10.06
CA VAL A 802 12.01 -61.96 10.91
C VAL A 802 12.77 -61.11 11.91
N ALA A 803 13.88 -61.62 12.47
CA ALA A 803 14.72 -60.89 13.44
C ALA A 803 15.37 -59.61 12.87
N HIS A 804 15.52 -59.52 11.55
CA HIS A 804 16.13 -58.38 10.86
C HIS A 804 15.13 -57.57 10.02
N ARG A 805 13.84 -57.93 10.03
CA ARG A 805 12.83 -57.21 9.25
C ARG A 805 12.54 -55.84 9.86
N THR A 806 12.52 -54.82 9.03
CA THR A 806 12.08 -53.49 9.44
C THR A 806 10.56 -53.43 9.67
N PRO A 807 10.08 -52.83 10.77
CA PRO A 807 8.65 -52.58 10.98
C PRO A 807 8.12 -51.39 10.16
N PHE A 808 9.00 -50.65 9.48
CA PHE A 808 8.70 -49.40 8.79
C PHE A 808 7.50 -49.50 7.84
N TYR A 809 7.50 -50.45 6.89
CA TYR A 809 6.46 -50.51 5.85
C TYR A 809 5.06 -50.80 6.41
N THR A 810 4.95 -51.48 7.55
CA THR A 810 3.67 -51.68 8.24
C THR A 810 3.19 -50.37 8.83
N LYS A 811 4.05 -49.68 9.59
CA LYS A 811 3.70 -48.38 10.19
C LYS A 811 3.45 -47.28 9.16
N PHE A 812 4.16 -47.31 8.04
CA PHE A 812 3.93 -46.44 6.90
C PHE A 812 2.49 -46.58 6.38
N ARG A 813 2.02 -47.80 6.13
CA ARG A 813 0.62 -48.04 5.71
C ARG A 813 -0.38 -47.55 6.74
N GLU A 814 -0.15 -47.85 8.02
CA GLU A 814 -1.01 -47.37 9.12
C GLU A 814 -1.10 -45.84 9.17
N LEU A 815 0.02 -45.14 8.97
CA LEU A 815 0.04 -43.68 8.92
C LEU A 815 -0.69 -43.16 7.67
N VAL A 816 -0.44 -43.72 6.49
CA VAL A 816 -1.12 -43.33 5.24
C VAL A 816 -2.64 -43.51 5.35
N ASP A 817 -3.08 -44.62 5.93
CA ASP A 817 -4.50 -44.89 6.20
C ASP A 817 -5.09 -43.86 7.18
N LYS A 818 -4.35 -43.52 8.25
CA LYS A 818 -4.73 -42.49 9.23
C LYS A 818 -4.85 -41.10 8.59
N LEU A 819 -3.95 -40.77 7.68
CA LEU A 819 -3.97 -39.51 6.91
C LEU A 819 -5.09 -39.48 5.87
N LYS A 820 -5.75 -40.61 5.60
CA LYS A 820 -6.86 -40.75 4.63
C LYS A 820 -6.47 -40.30 3.22
N VAL A 821 -5.24 -40.61 2.81
CA VAL A 821 -4.73 -40.23 1.48
C VAL A 821 -5.54 -40.94 0.39
N PRO A 822 -6.05 -40.22 -0.63
CA PRO A 822 -6.75 -40.84 -1.75
C PRO A 822 -5.90 -41.89 -2.48
N ALA A 823 -6.54 -42.94 -3.01
CA ALA A 823 -5.85 -44.01 -3.74
C ALA A 823 -5.06 -43.50 -4.97
N ALA A 824 -5.50 -42.41 -5.59
CA ALA A 824 -4.83 -41.79 -6.75
C ALA A 824 -3.63 -40.90 -6.38
N GLN A 825 -3.39 -40.65 -5.08
CA GLN A 825 -2.38 -39.70 -4.58
C GLN A 825 -1.45 -40.34 -3.54
N GLN A 826 -1.34 -41.67 -3.57
CA GLN A 826 -0.56 -42.42 -2.59
C GLN A 826 0.89 -41.92 -2.53
N PRO A 827 1.47 -41.75 -1.32
CA PRO A 827 2.88 -41.41 -1.18
C PRO A 827 3.77 -42.58 -1.61
N SER A 828 4.97 -42.27 -2.10
CA SER A 828 5.95 -43.30 -2.44
C SER A 828 6.56 -43.94 -1.18
N PRO A 829 6.40 -45.26 -0.97
CA PRO A 829 7.03 -45.95 0.17
C PRO A 829 8.56 -45.95 0.07
N VAL A 830 9.11 -45.80 -1.14
CA VAL A 830 10.55 -45.77 -1.39
C VAL A 830 11.18 -44.50 -0.82
N TYR A 831 10.69 -43.35 -1.26
CA TYR A 831 11.16 -42.05 -0.78
C TYR A 831 10.83 -41.84 0.70
N ALA A 832 9.72 -42.41 1.20
CA ALA A 832 9.42 -42.43 2.62
C ALA A 832 10.50 -43.18 3.43
N ALA A 833 10.97 -44.33 2.96
CA ALA A 833 12.04 -45.08 3.63
C ALA A 833 13.36 -44.28 3.65
N MET A 834 13.71 -43.63 2.53
CA MET A 834 14.92 -42.79 2.44
C MET A 834 14.88 -41.61 3.43
N ALA A 835 13.76 -40.88 3.48
CA ALA A 835 13.61 -39.74 4.38
C ALA A 835 13.49 -40.14 5.86
N TYR A 836 12.85 -41.29 6.15
CA TYR A 836 12.83 -41.86 7.49
C TYR A 836 14.25 -42.16 7.98
N ASP A 837 15.06 -42.82 7.14
CA ASP A 837 16.45 -43.15 7.47
C ASP A 837 17.33 -41.89 7.63
N ALA A 838 17.08 -40.85 6.82
CA ALA A 838 17.75 -39.55 6.96
C ALA A 838 17.45 -38.88 8.29
N ALA A 839 16.17 -38.81 8.64
CA ALA A 839 15.73 -38.22 9.88
C ALA A 839 16.23 -39.04 11.08
N ASP A 840 16.33 -40.37 10.96
CA ASP A 840 16.81 -41.24 12.02
C ASP A 840 18.32 -41.07 12.24
N ALA A 841 19.13 -41.08 11.18
CA ALA A 841 20.56 -40.81 11.26
C ALA A 841 20.85 -39.43 11.90
N MET A 842 20.13 -38.39 11.46
CA MET A 842 20.24 -37.04 12.03
C MET A 842 19.85 -37.02 13.52
N THR A 843 18.77 -37.69 13.90
CA THR A 843 18.30 -37.74 15.30
C THR A 843 19.26 -38.54 16.18
N GLN A 844 19.80 -39.65 15.70
CA GLN A 844 20.81 -40.42 16.43
C GLN A 844 22.09 -39.62 16.65
N ALA A 845 22.55 -38.88 15.63
CA ALA A 845 23.68 -37.96 15.77
C ALA A 845 23.38 -36.84 16.78
N ALA A 846 22.19 -36.23 16.71
CA ALA A 846 21.76 -35.21 17.67
C ALA A 846 21.69 -35.73 19.09
N LYS A 847 21.16 -36.94 19.30
CA LYS A 847 21.15 -37.62 20.60
C LYS A 847 22.57 -37.82 21.14
N ASN A 848 23.50 -38.24 20.29
CA ASN A 848 24.90 -38.44 20.67
C ASN A 848 25.57 -37.11 21.07
N ALA A 849 25.38 -36.06 20.26
CA ALA A 849 25.87 -34.72 20.55
C ALA A 849 25.28 -34.17 21.85
N PHE A 850 23.96 -34.27 22.01
CA PHE A 850 23.24 -33.79 23.19
C PHE A 850 23.70 -34.50 24.48
N ARG A 851 23.92 -35.81 24.44
CA ARG A 851 24.43 -36.57 25.59
C ARG A 851 25.81 -36.09 26.03
N VAL A 852 26.72 -35.85 25.08
CA VAL A 852 28.06 -35.33 25.38
C VAL A 852 27.97 -33.92 25.96
N GLN A 853 27.13 -33.07 25.38
CA GLN A 853 26.91 -31.71 25.85
C GLN A 853 26.35 -31.68 27.28
N ARG A 854 25.33 -32.48 27.58
CA ARG A 854 24.73 -32.55 28.93
C ARG A 854 25.67 -33.12 30.00
N ALA A 855 26.65 -33.93 29.60
CA ALA A 855 27.69 -34.38 30.53
C ALA A 855 28.63 -33.24 30.95
N GLY A 856 28.84 -32.25 30.09
CA GLY A 856 29.61 -31.04 30.39
C GLY A 856 28.79 -29.90 31.00
N ASP A 857 27.52 -29.78 30.60
CA ASP A 857 26.56 -28.76 31.06
C ASP A 857 25.16 -29.37 31.23
N PRO A 858 24.76 -29.76 32.45
CA PRO A 858 23.45 -30.39 32.71
C PRO A 858 22.23 -29.55 32.32
N GLU A 859 22.39 -28.22 32.24
CA GLU A 859 21.34 -27.25 31.89
C GLU A 859 21.31 -26.94 30.38
N ALA A 860 22.14 -27.63 29.57
CA ALA A 860 22.10 -27.46 28.13
C ALA A 860 20.76 -27.91 27.54
N HIS A 861 20.08 -26.99 26.85
CA HIS A 861 18.80 -27.22 26.20
C HIS A 861 18.84 -27.13 24.66
N ILE A 862 19.91 -26.56 24.11
CA ILE A 862 20.11 -26.38 22.66
C ILE A 862 21.22 -27.32 22.21
N VAL A 863 20.97 -28.12 21.17
CA VAL A 863 21.97 -29.04 20.60
C VAL A 863 22.91 -28.30 19.66
N ASP A 864 24.22 -28.44 19.86
CA ASP A 864 25.23 -27.85 18.98
C ASP A 864 25.28 -28.56 17.60
N ARG A 865 25.08 -27.77 16.54
CA ARG A 865 25.09 -28.22 15.14
C ARG A 865 26.44 -28.79 14.71
N ALA A 866 27.54 -28.21 15.19
CA ALA A 866 28.88 -28.73 14.89
C ALA A 866 29.12 -30.08 15.58
N GLY A 867 28.64 -30.22 16.81
CA GLY A 867 28.57 -31.50 17.52
C GLY A 867 27.75 -32.56 16.78
N VAL A 868 26.62 -32.19 16.16
CA VAL A 868 25.80 -33.10 15.33
C VAL A 868 26.57 -33.55 14.09
N ALA A 869 27.19 -32.62 13.35
CA ALA A 869 28.01 -32.94 12.19
C ALA A 869 29.17 -33.89 12.55
N LEU A 870 29.86 -33.65 13.67
CA LEU A 870 30.90 -34.55 14.18
C LEU A 870 30.36 -35.91 14.63
N ALA A 871 29.13 -35.95 15.16
CA ALA A 871 28.50 -37.20 15.56
C ALA A 871 28.09 -38.05 14.35
N LEU A 872 27.70 -37.43 13.23
CA LEU A 872 27.42 -38.13 11.97
C LEU A 872 28.65 -38.85 11.43
N THR A 873 29.84 -38.22 11.44
CA THR A 873 31.08 -38.87 10.95
C THR A 873 31.49 -40.09 11.78
N LYS A 874 31.02 -40.17 13.02
CA LYS A 874 31.29 -41.25 13.99
C LYS A 874 30.11 -42.20 14.17
N LEU A 875 29.03 -42.01 13.44
CA LEU A 875 27.82 -42.81 13.57
C LEU A 875 28.07 -44.20 12.97
N GLY A 876 27.97 -45.24 13.78
CA GLY A 876 28.08 -46.62 13.30
C GLY A 876 26.95 -46.99 12.33
N PRO A 877 27.06 -48.14 11.64
CA PRO A 877 26.05 -48.56 10.67
C PRO A 877 24.66 -48.69 11.30
N ILE A 878 23.63 -48.21 10.58
CA ILE A 878 22.21 -48.25 11.00
C ILE A 878 21.44 -49.20 10.08
N ASN A 879 20.68 -50.10 10.69
CA ASN A 879 19.70 -50.94 9.98
C ASN A 879 18.47 -50.11 9.62
N GLY A 880 18.54 -49.40 8.51
CA GLY A 880 17.48 -48.52 8.02
C GLY A 880 16.30 -49.26 7.40
N ALA A 881 15.22 -48.53 7.16
CA ALA A 881 14.02 -48.98 6.46
C ALA A 881 14.25 -49.27 4.97
N SER A 882 15.21 -48.58 4.37
CA SER A 882 15.59 -48.76 2.96
C SER A 882 16.80 -49.69 2.77
N GLY A 883 17.52 -50.00 3.85
CA GLY A 883 18.71 -50.85 3.84
C GLY A 883 19.76 -50.36 4.84
N LEU A 884 20.98 -50.90 4.75
CA LEU A 884 22.08 -50.49 5.61
C LEU A 884 22.48 -49.05 5.31
N VAL A 885 22.52 -48.22 6.34
CA VAL A 885 23.03 -46.84 6.30
C VAL A 885 24.38 -46.82 6.99
N ASP A 886 25.44 -46.74 6.21
CA ASP A 886 26.80 -46.53 6.68
C ASP A 886 27.35 -45.26 6.04
N LEU A 887 27.62 -44.25 6.87
CA LEU A 887 28.05 -42.90 6.44
C LEU A 887 29.54 -42.65 6.73
N HIS A 888 30.28 -43.69 7.09
CA HIS A 888 31.72 -43.60 7.30
C HIS A 888 32.47 -43.40 5.97
N GLY A 889 33.66 -42.80 6.03
CA GLY A 889 34.54 -42.62 4.86
C GLY A 889 34.63 -41.18 4.34
N ASP A 890 35.13 -40.25 5.17
CA ASP A 890 35.44 -38.86 4.80
C ASP A 890 36.24 -38.71 3.47
N PRO A 891 37.28 -39.51 3.15
CA PRO A 891 37.98 -39.36 1.86
C PRO A 891 37.11 -39.68 0.64
N ASP A 892 36.02 -40.44 0.82
CA ASP A 892 35.11 -40.88 -0.23
C ASP A 892 33.76 -40.16 -0.15
N GLY A 893 33.68 -38.98 0.48
CA GLY A 893 32.48 -38.14 0.48
C GLY A 893 31.28 -38.67 1.27
N HIS A 894 31.50 -39.58 2.22
CA HIS A 894 30.45 -40.15 3.09
C HIS A 894 29.32 -40.89 2.36
N HIS A 895 29.55 -41.36 1.12
CA HIS A 895 28.53 -42.10 0.37
C HIS A 895 28.19 -43.45 1.04
N ALA A 896 26.90 -43.75 1.15
CA ALA A 896 26.41 -45.05 1.63
C ALA A 896 26.57 -46.18 0.60
N ARG A 897 27.82 -46.51 0.23
CA ARG A 897 28.15 -47.48 -0.83
C ARG A 897 27.63 -48.90 -0.58
N GLN A 898 27.46 -49.29 0.69
CA GLN A 898 26.95 -50.61 1.06
C GLN A 898 25.43 -50.73 0.99
N ARG A 899 24.72 -49.62 0.77
CA ARG A 899 23.25 -49.61 0.67
C ARG A 899 22.79 -50.43 -0.55
N PRO A 900 21.63 -51.10 -0.49
CA PRO A 900 21.33 -52.08 -1.52
C PRO A 900 20.88 -51.42 -2.82
N VAL A 901 21.43 -51.90 -3.94
CA VAL A 901 20.91 -51.63 -5.28
C VAL A 901 20.07 -52.83 -5.68
N MET A 902 18.82 -52.59 -6.03
CA MET A 902 17.84 -53.63 -6.33
C MET A 902 17.45 -53.57 -7.79
N LEU A 903 17.14 -54.71 -8.39
CA LEU A 903 16.46 -54.78 -9.68
C LEU A 903 15.05 -55.30 -9.46
N ILE A 904 14.06 -54.50 -9.80
CA ILE A 904 12.65 -54.84 -9.64
C ILE A 904 11.98 -54.88 -11.00
N ARG A 905 11.22 -55.95 -11.23
CA ARG A 905 10.37 -56.12 -12.39
C ARG A 905 8.95 -55.65 -12.07
N ILE A 906 8.36 -54.87 -12.97
CA ILE A 906 6.96 -54.48 -12.89
C ILE A 906 6.10 -55.62 -13.46
N ALA A 907 5.27 -56.22 -12.63
CA ALA A 907 4.49 -57.39 -13.02
C ALA A 907 3.36 -57.00 -13.99
N THR A 908 3.42 -57.51 -15.22
CA THR A 908 2.30 -57.45 -16.17
C THR A 908 1.30 -58.56 -15.83
N PRO A 909 -0.01 -58.30 -15.74
CA PRO A 909 -0.99 -59.34 -15.53
C PRO A 909 -0.92 -60.37 -16.66
N ALA A 910 -0.93 -61.67 -16.30
CA ALA A 910 -0.76 -62.75 -17.28
C ALA A 910 -1.93 -62.84 -18.27
N LYS A 911 -3.12 -62.37 -17.86
CA LYS A 911 -4.31 -62.20 -18.70
C LYS A 911 -5.03 -60.90 -18.32
N PRO A 912 -5.75 -60.27 -19.28
CA PRO A 912 -6.66 -59.17 -18.95
C PRO A 912 -7.66 -59.60 -17.88
N GLY A 913 -7.65 -58.93 -16.72
CA GLY A 913 -8.52 -59.22 -15.59
C GLY A 913 -7.89 -60.05 -14.45
N ASP A 914 -6.66 -60.57 -14.62
CA ASP A 914 -5.90 -61.17 -13.51
C ASP A 914 -5.28 -60.06 -12.64
N THR A 915 -5.43 -60.15 -11.32
CA THR A 915 -4.71 -59.29 -10.36
C THR A 915 -3.43 -59.99 -9.92
N PRO A 916 -2.23 -59.42 -10.15
CA PRO A 916 -0.99 -59.99 -9.60
C PRO A 916 -1.05 -60.07 -8.06
N ALA A 917 -0.39 -61.07 -7.47
CA ALA A 917 -0.26 -61.18 -6.01
C ALA A 917 0.62 -60.04 -5.41
N SER A 918 1.54 -59.52 -6.23
CA SER A 918 2.29 -58.28 -6.04
C SER A 918 2.56 -57.71 -7.43
N ASP A 919 2.38 -56.40 -7.58
CA ASP A 919 2.63 -55.69 -8.85
C ASP A 919 4.12 -55.41 -9.10
N GLN A 920 4.97 -55.71 -8.12
CA GLN A 920 6.42 -55.57 -8.17
C GLN A 920 7.10 -56.85 -7.69
N GLN A 921 8.19 -57.24 -8.36
CA GLN A 921 8.89 -58.49 -8.12
C GLN A 921 10.40 -58.23 -8.04
N VAL A 922 11.02 -58.66 -6.96
CA VAL A 922 12.47 -58.57 -6.77
C VAL A 922 13.15 -59.59 -7.69
N VAL A 923 14.10 -59.11 -8.50
CA VAL A 923 14.87 -59.93 -9.45
C VAL A 923 16.29 -60.13 -8.95
N ALA A 924 16.93 -59.05 -8.49
CA ALA A 924 18.25 -59.09 -7.87
C ALA A 924 18.40 -58.00 -6.81
N GLN A 925 19.36 -58.18 -5.91
CA GLN A 925 19.73 -57.23 -4.88
C GLN A 925 21.24 -57.37 -4.62
N CYS A 926 21.98 -56.29 -4.82
CA CYS A 926 23.39 -56.14 -4.40
C CYS A 926 23.47 -55.16 -3.24
N GLY A 927 24.58 -55.14 -2.50
CA GLY A 927 24.71 -54.41 -1.23
C GLY A 927 24.01 -55.10 -0.05
N GLN A 928 23.74 -54.36 1.02
CA GLN A 928 23.27 -54.88 2.31
C GLN A 928 21.99 -54.17 2.79
N LEU A 929 20.98 -54.95 3.17
CA LEU A 929 19.76 -54.48 3.82
C LEU A 929 19.96 -54.27 5.32
N TYR A 930 20.85 -55.05 5.95
CA TYR A 930 21.14 -54.98 7.38
C TYR A 930 22.58 -55.40 7.68
N THR A 931 23.09 -55.00 8.84
CA THR A 931 24.41 -55.35 9.36
C THR A 931 24.56 -56.87 9.42
N ASP A 932 25.66 -57.39 8.88
CA ASP A 932 25.97 -58.82 8.79
C ASP A 932 25.17 -59.62 7.73
N GLN A 933 24.48 -58.95 6.81
CA GLN A 933 23.94 -59.65 5.64
C GLN A 933 25.10 -60.26 4.81
N PRO A 934 25.06 -61.58 4.49
CA PRO A 934 26.07 -62.19 3.64
C PRO A 934 26.11 -61.54 2.25
N THR A 935 27.29 -61.45 1.66
CA THR A 935 27.45 -61.01 0.26
C THR A 935 26.68 -61.94 -0.67
N GLN A 936 25.91 -61.34 -1.59
CA GLN A 936 25.11 -62.09 -2.54
C GLN A 936 25.99 -62.66 -3.66
N PRO A 937 25.79 -63.92 -4.08
CA PRO A 937 26.69 -64.61 -5.02
C PRO A 937 26.69 -64.04 -6.44
N ASP A 938 25.61 -63.36 -6.84
CA ASP A 938 25.44 -62.81 -8.20
C ASP A 938 25.89 -61.33 -8.31
N CYS A 939 26.53 -60.80 -7.27
CA CYS A 939 27.04 -59.45 -7.23
C CYS A 939 28.55 -59.44 -7.50
N PRO A 940 29.06 -58.49 -8.31
CA PRO A 940 30.49 -58.35 -8.51
C PRO A 940 31.17 -58.11 -7.16
N GLU A 941 32.32 -58.74 -6.93
CA GLU A 941 33.05 -58.62 -5.66
C GLU A 941 33.19 -57.15 -5.26
N GLU A 942 32.72 -56.81 -4.07
CA GLU A 942 33.06 -55.54 -3.44
C GLU A 942 34.58 -55.56 -3.21
N GLN A 943 35.30 -54.72 -3.95
CA GLN A 943 36.68 -54.43 -3.59
C GLN A 943 36.62 -53.81 -2.19
N LYS A 944 36.91 -54.60 -1.16
CA LYS A 944 37.05 -54.07 0.20
C LYS A 944 38.09 -52.95 0.11
N PRO A 945 37.78 -51.73 0.55
CA PRO A 945 38.78 -50.68 0.60
C PRO A 945 39.94 -51.23 1.42
N SER A 946 41.13 -51.23 0.83
CA SER A 946 42.34 -51.71 1.47
C SER A 946 42.51 -50.91 2.76
N GLY A 947 42.33 -51.58 3.91
CA GLY A 947 42.39 -50.93 5.22
C GLY A 947 43.70 -50.16 5.39
N GLY A 948 43.57 -48.84 5.50
CA GLY A 948 44.62 -47.90 5.89
C GLY A 948 44.45 -47.52 7.36
#